data_AF-A0A226F5N1-F1
#
_entry.id   AF-A0A226F5N1-F1
#
_cell.length_a   1.000
_cell.length_b   1.000
_cell.length_c   1.000
_cell.angle_alpha   90.00
_cell.angle_beta   90.00
_cell.angle_gamma   90.00
#
_symmetry.space_group_name_H-M   'P 1'
#
loop_
_entity.id
_entity.type
_entity.pdbx_description
1 polymer ?
#
loop_
_entity_poly.entity_id
_entity_poly.type
_entity_poly.pdbx_seq_one_letter_code
_entity_poly.pdbx_strand_id
1 'polypeptide(L)'
;MSLRSGTDWALAAIRNLPRVSLANLKGELQKADHYVRGRGQHGGRRHRGPHKGSYQRMSYPRLGWEGGQVPFYLRTSREFYYAGHHLRRQYPPISLGQLQLLIDTQRLDGSKPIDLTAICATSIFTFDPLEKHWGFHLTDEGMDKFEAKVNIEVQWVTEPVIAAVEKAGGVITTAYYDRESCIAARDPIKFFQRGLPIPKRLSPPEDAIAFYTSPQFRGYLADPDRVAEERLVLAQKYGYDLPNIEEDPERKMLLLRKDPRQVFFGLEPGWVVSLKDRCILKPKDPTLRQLTWLTLGLWGVVVGGPSWCWATLPIPLSLLPGFPLLPPPMRRAWRGNQDELSSSSSSKISLHNYLSETMARIEDLELGAMLPSLPFSDKDVNNVRFYLYTSPSPVVVGSSPGGGAESNAGGGGGVDKSSGDESGEEGRGSEEGLPEELFVNDIASVNASSFHTGNPVKVLIHGWSMSIASKDFPGPLKDAYLDWYGSRPANIVVVDWSALSREFLYFNSVLYAEKVGRRVGEFLKNLYNEINSIHVLMFLRLAGFIPSFADVHLVGFSLGAHVAAISGHFIVTSTNSEELVGRISGLDPAGPGFPSEMPLSHRLDSSDAAFVDVIHTNMGQLIKGEFGSPLSSGSADFYPNGGHKQPGCELSLLREWGVPRRSGCHHMKAIDYFISSLKAPQAGCKCRDWVTFSSGGCNCALKENRAWMGEHCEIRYAVNGLVENTIFMHIELTPAYDIIDD
;
A
#
# COMPACT_ATOMS: atom_id res chain seq x y z
N MET A 1 3.53 5.98 69.64
CA MET A 1 2.45 5.11 69.10
C MET A 1 3.07 4.12 68.13
N SER A 2 2.64 2.86 68.16
CA SER A 2 3.12 1.83 67.22
C SER A 2 2.46 2.05 65.85
N LEU A 3 3.23 2.54 64.88
CA LEU A 3 2.81 2.60 63.48
C LEU A 3 2.91 1.17 62.91
N ARG A 4 1.77 0.58 62.51
CA ARG A 4 1.67 -0.85 62.15
C ARG A 4 1.71 -1.12 60.64
N SER A 5 1.80 -0.09 59.80
CA SER A 5 1.89 -0.20 58.34
C SER A 5 3.11 0.53 57.79
N GLY A 6 3.74 -0.03 56.76
CA GLY A 6 4.85 0.61 56.04
C GLY A 6 4.45 1.93 55.37
N THR A 7 3.16 2.08 55.02
CA THR A 7 2.60 3.34 54.48
C THR A 7 2.63 4.46 55.52
N ASP A 8 2.27 4.17 56.78
CA ASP A 8 2.25 5.15 57.86
C ASP A 8 3.67 5.60 58.21
N TRP A 9 4.64 4.69 58.15
CA TRP A 9 6.05 5.01 58.34
C TRP A 9 6.60 5.91 57.22
N ALA A 10 6.27 5.62 55.95
CA ALA A 10 6.64 6.47 54.83
C ALA A 10 6.02 7.87 54.93
N LEU A 11 4.74 7.97 55.29
CA LEU A 11 4.06 9.26 55.49
C LEU A 11 4.62 10.03 56.69
N ALA A 12 4.97 9.35 57.79
CA ALA A 12 5.64 9.96 58.94
C ALA A 12 7.05 10.47 58.59
N ALA A 13 7.80 9.74 57.76
CA ALA A 13 9.11 10.16 57.27
C ALA A 13 9.01 11.41 56.38
N ILE A 14 8.07 11.43 55.42
CA ILE A 14 7.87 12.55 54.50
C ILE A 14 7.47 13.85 55.23
N ARG A 15 6.71 13.77 56.34
CA ARG A 15 6.31 14.96 57.12
C ARG A 15 7.47 15.79 57.66
N ASN A 16 8.63 15.17 57.89
CA ASN A 16 9.82 15.84 58.43
C ASN A 16 10.82 16.23 57.32
N LEU A 17 10.54 15.92 56.06
CA LEU A 17 11.40 16.24 54.91
C LEU A 17 11.00 17.57 54.25
N PRO A 18 11.91 18.20 53.49
CA PRO A 18 11.58 19.38 52.68
C PRO A 18 10.44 19.07 51.70
N ARG A 19 9.63 20.09 51.38
CA ARG A 19 8.53 19.97 50.41
C ARG A 19 9.01 19.35 49.10
N VAL A 20 8.30 18.33 48.60
CA VAL A 20 8.55 17.76 47.27
C VAL A 20 8.35 18.85 46.22
N SER A 21 9.36 19.03 45.38
CA SER A 21 9.44 20.08 44.37
C SER A 21 10.21 19.56 43.16
N LEU A 22 10.08 20.21 42.00
CA LEU A 22 10.78 19.77 40.78
C LEU A 22 12.31 19.61 40.96
N ALA A 23 12.90 20.37 41.89
CA ALA A 23 14.33 20.31 42.21
C ALA A 23 14.77 19.08 43.03
N ASN A 24 13.87 18.39 43.73
CA ASN A 24 14.20 17.18 44.50
C ASN A 24 13.62 15.88 43.92
N LEU A 25 12.95 15.96 42.76
CA LEU A 25 12.66 14.78 41.95
C LEU A 25 13.96 14.19 41.40
N LYS A 26 14.09 12.88 41.52
CA LYS A 26 15.11 12.07 40.84
C LYS A 26 14.41 10.92 40.12
N GLY A 27 14.99 10.46 39.03
CA GLY A 27 14.57 9.20 38.43
C GLY A 27 14.72 8.04 39.41
N GLU A 28 14.09 6.92 39.09
CA GLU A 28 14.30 5.66 39.83
C GLU A 28 15.80 5.35 39.94
N LEU A 29 16.24 4.77 41.06
CA LEU A 29 17.65 4.39 41.31
C LEU A 29 18.09 3.16 40.49
N GLN A 30 17.68 3.11 39.22
CA GLN A 30 18.36 2.32 38.22
C GLN A 30 19.82 2.78 38.18
N LYS A 31 20.76 1.85 37.94
CA LYS A 31 22.15 2.22 37.67
C LYS A 31 22.11 3.25 36.56
N ALA A 32 22.50 4.50 36.85
CA ALA A 32 22.82 5.42 35.79
C ALA A 32 23.87 4.72 34.94
N ASP A 33 23.58 4.50 33.65
CA ASP A 33 24.59 4.09 32.69
C ASP A 33 25.57 5.25 32.59
N HIS A 34 26.54 5.23 33.50
CA HIS A 34 27.59 6.22 33.60
C HIS A 34 28.37 6.11 32.31
N TYR A 35 28.06 6.99 31.36
CA TYR A 35 28.75 7.07 30.08
C TYR A 35 30.25 7.22 30.35
N VAL A 36 30.98 6.11 30.25
CA VAL A 36 32.40 6.04 30.59
C VAL A 36 33.16 6.72 29.47
N ARG A 37 33.28 8.05 29.60
CA ARG A 37 34.09 8.87 28.69
C ARG A 37 35.49 8.28 28.62
N GLY A 38 36.07 8.26 27.42
CA GLY A 38 37.43 7.82 27.16
C GLY A 38 38.53 8.72 27.76
N ARG A 39 38.39 9.18 29.00
CA ARG A 39 39.23 10.21 29.63
C ARG A 39 39.67 9.77 31.03
N GLY A 40 40.72 10.40 31.56
CA GLY A 40 41.29 10.10 32.89
C GLY A 40 42.00 8.74 32.99
N GLN A 41 42.58 8.46 34.16
CA GLN A 41 43.44 7.27 34.39
C GLN A 41 42.72 5.93 34.11
N HIS A 42 41.41 5.86 34.36
CA HIS A 42 40.60 4.64 34.25
C HIS A 42 39.73 4.58 32.99
N GLY A 43 39.98 5.45 32.00
CA GLY A 43 39.26 5.51 30.72
C GLY A 43 40.04 6.08 29.53
N GLY A 44 41.22 6.68 29.73
CA GLY A 44 42.07 7.24 28.69
C GLY A 44 43.12 6.27 28.14
N ARG A 45 44.11 6.82 27.41
CA ARG A 45 45.29 6.17 26.79
C ARG A 45 44.99 5.09 25.74
N ARG A 46 44.28 4.01 26.13
CA ARG A 46 43.83 2.93 25.23
C ARG A 46 42.31 2.74 25.26
N HIS A 47 41.59 3.56 26.05
CA HIS A 47 40.13 3.47 26.21
C HIS A 47 39.64 2.08 26.63
N ARG A 48 40.42 1.42 27.52
CA ARG A 48 40.26 0.02 27.95
C ARG A 48 40.38 -1.03 26.83
N GLY A 49 40.69 -0.62 25.60
CA GLY A 49 40.98 -1.51 24.48
C GLY A 49 42.34 -2.22 24.60
N PRO A 50 42.51 -3.35 23.88
CA PRO A 50 43.76 -4.10 23.84
C PRO A 50 44.88 -3.36 23.09
N HIS A 51 46.08 -3.92 23.13
CA HIS A 51 47.28 -3.30 22.57
C HIS A 51 47.57 -3.78 21.14
N LYS A 52 47.58 -2.85 20.19
CA LYS A 52 47.81 -3.06 18.74
C LYS A 52 46.81 -4.08 18.15
N GLY A 53 47.13 -4.57 16.96
CA GLY A 53 46.31 -5.57 16.24
C GLY A 53 44.98 -5.01 15.72
N SER A 54 44.13 -5.91 15.24
CA SER A 54 42.78 -5.62 14.75
C SER A 54 41.88 -5.01 15.81
N TYR A 55 41.94 -5.54 17.04
CA TYR A 55 41.05 -5.16 18.13
C TYR A 55 41.23 -3.71 18.60
N GLN A 56 42.43 -3.12 18.49
CA GLN A 56 42.62 -1.69 18.77
C GLN A 56 42.17 -0.80 17.60
N ARG A 57 42.28 -1.30 16.36
CA ARG A 57 41.96 -0.57 15.13
C ARG A 57 40.49 -0.70 14.69
N MET A 58 39.67 -1.36 15.49
CA MET A 58 38.28 -1.74 15.17
C MET A 58 38.12 -2.59 13.88
N SER A 59 39.23 -3.11 13.33
CA SER A 59 39.25 -3.92 12.11
C SER A 59 39.04 -5.41 12.45
N TYR A 60 37.97 -5.70 13.20
CA TYR A 60 37.65 -7.04 13.67
C TYR A 60 37.37 -7.98 12.49
N PRO A 61 37.76 -9.28 12.58
CA PRO A 61 37.25 -10.27 11.64
C PRO A 61 35.74 -10.45 11.83
N ARG A 62 35.03 -10.87 10.77
CA ARG A 62 33.58 -11.15 10.84
C ARG A 62 33.25 -12.17 11.92
N LEU A 63 32.04 -12.07 12.49
CA LEU A 63 31.54 -13.06 13.45
C LEU A 63 31.58 -14.47 12.83
N GLY A 64 32.07 -15.45 13.59
CA GLY A 64 32.29 -16.82 13.12
C GLY A 64 33.58 -17.04 12.32
N TRP A 65 34.50 -16.07 12.23
CA TRP A 65 35.85 -16.31 11.69
C TRP A 65 36.77 -16.95 12.74
N GLU A 66 37.34 -18.10 12.41
CA GLU A 66 38.14 -18.94 13.32
C GLU A 66 39.64 -18.94 12.98
N GLY A 67 40.22 -17.79 12.62
CA GLY A 67 41.68 -17.68 12.41
C GLY A 67 42.22 -18.20 11.07
N GLY A 68 41.35 -18.70 10.18
CA GLY A 68 41.72 -19.22 8.86
C GLY A 68 41.32 -20.67 8.61
N GLN A 69 40.99 -21.44 9.65
CA GLN A 69 40.35 -22.75 9.51
C GLN A 69 38.89 -22.61 9.03
N VAL A 70 38.29 -23.72 8.55
CA VAL A 70 36.88 -23.75 8.16
C VAL A 70 35.99 -23.46 9.39
N PRO A 71 35.19 -22.37 9.38
CA PRO A 71 34.28 -22.03 10.48
C PRO A 71 33.33 -23.16 10.86
N PHE A 72 32.96 -23.25 12.15
CA PHE A 72 32.00 -24.21 12.67
C PHE A 72 30.71 -24.28 11.83
N TYR A 73 30.12 -23.14 11.48
CA TYR A 73 28.89 -23.06 10.68
C TYR A 73 29.04 -23.52 9.21
N LEU A 74 30.26 -23.75 8.74
CA LEU A 74 30.57 -24.35 7.43
C LEU A 74 31.10 -25.79 7.55
N ARG A 75 31.43 -26.25 8.76
CA ARG A 75 31.82 -27.66 9.02
C ARG A 75 30.61 -28.59 9.13
N THR A 76 29.46 -28.08 9.57
CA THR A 76 28.20 -28.83 9.64
C THR A 76 27.59 -29.02 8.24
N SER A 77 27.06 -30.21 7.96
CA SER A 77 26.27 -30.49 6.75
C SER A 77 25.03 -29.61 6.65
N ARG A 78 24.65 -29.23 5.42
CA ARG A 78 23.43 -28.44 5.19
C ARG A 78 22.19 -29.33 5.32
N GLU A 79 21.48 -29.19 6.43
CA GLU A 79 20.19 -29.83 6.66
C GLU A 79 19.02 -28.84 6.53
N PHE A 80 17.89 -29.33 6.03
CA PHE A 80 16.75 -28.51 5.61
C PHE A 80 15.71 -28.28 6.73
N TYR A 81 16.13 -28.12 7.99
CA TYR A 81 15.25 -27.94 9.16
C TYR A 81 14.11 -26.92 8.94
N TYR A 82 14.45 -25.77 8.34
CA TYR A 82 13.54 -24.66 8.06
C TYR A 82 13.02 -24.63 6.61
N ALA A 83 13.14 -25.71 5.82
CA ALA A 83 12.50 -25.77 4.52
C ALA A 83 10.96 -25.64 4.66
N GLY A 84 10.37 -24.78 3.83
CA GLY A 84 8.94 -24.48 3.87
C GLY A 84 8.43 -23.78 5.13
N HIS A 85 9.29 -23.34 6.07
CA HIS A 85 8.83 -22.72 7.33
C HIS A 85 7.91 -21.51 7.13
N HIS A 86 8.07 -20.80 6.00
CA HIS A 86 7.25 -19.65 5.62
C HIS A 86 5.86 -20.02 5.06
N LEU A 87 5.60 -21.31 4.78
CA LEU A 87 4.29 -21.84 4.36
C LEU A 87 3.58 -22.59 5.50
N ARG A 88 4.29 -22.97 6.56
CA ARG A 88 3.72 -23.73 7.69
C ARG A 88 2.67 -22.88 8.41
N ARG A 89 1.45 -23.40 8.50
CA ARG A 89 0.35 -22.84 9.27
C ARG A 89 0.66 -23.01 10.77
N GLN A 90 0.53 -21.94 11.54
CA GLN A 90 0.71 -21.95 13.00
C GLN A 90 -0.59 -21.57 13.69
N TYR A 91 -0.77 -22.05 14.92
CA TYR A 91 -1.93 -21.77 15.75
C TYR A 91 -1.44 -21.59 17.20
N PRO A 92 -1.50 -20.39 17.79
CA PRO A 92 -1.15 -20.20 19.19
C PRO A 92 -2.05 -21.06 20.09
N PRO A 93 -1.47 -21.74 21.10
CA PRO A 93 -2.24 -22.58 22.02
C PRO A 93 -3.03 -21.73 23.01
N ILE A 94 -4.26 -22.18 23.31
CA ILE A 94 -5.09 -21.72 24.42
C ILE A 94 -5.50 -22.98 25.19
N SER A 95 -5.34 -23.01 26.50
CA SER A 95 -5.73 -24.19 27.30
C SER A 95 -7.17 -24.15 27.78
N LEU A 96 -7.78 -25.33 27.97
CA LEU A 96 -9.12 -25.43 28.59
C LEU A 96 -9.17 -24.78 29.97
N GLY A 97 -8.10 -24.90 30.78
CA GLY A 97 -7.99 -24.21 32.06
C GLY A 97 -7.97 -22.67 31.95
N GLN A 98 -7.36 -22.12 30.89
CA GLN A 98 -7.42 -20.68 30.60
C GLN A 98 -8.80 -20.27 30.10
N LEU A 99 -9.45 -21.08 29.27
CA LEU A 99 -10.81 -20.83 28.77
C LEU A 99 -11.82 -20.79 29.92
N GLN A 100 -11.77 -21.76 30.85
CA GLN A 100 -12.57 -21.78 32.07
C GLN A 100 -12.36 -20.49 32.89
N LEU A 101 -11.10 -20.10 33.14
CA LEU A 101 -10.77 -18.88 33.87
C LEU A 101 -11.35 -17.61 33.22
N LEU A 102 -11.39 -17.53 31.89
CA LEU A 102 -12.01 -16.40 31.18
C LEU A 102 -13.53 -16.34 31.37
N ILE A 103 -14.18 -17.49 31.48
CA ILE A 103 -15.63 -17.61 31.69
C ILE A 103 -15.97 -17.29 33.16
N ASP A 104 -15.23 -17.88 34.12
CA ASP A 104 -15.38 -17.62 35.55
C ASP A 104 -15.16 -16.14 35.91
N THR A 105 -14.22 -15.48 35.23
CA THR A 105 -13.95 -14.04 35.39
C THR A 105 -14.88 -13.14 34.56
N GLN A 106 -15.89 -13.70 33.90
CA GLN A 106 -16.88 -13.01 33.05
C GLN A 106 -16.25 -12.15 31.93
N ARG A 107 -15.05 -12.54 31.46
CA ARG A 107 -14.39 -11.94 30.29
C ARG A 107 -14.86 -12.56 28.99
N LEU A 108 -15.23 -13.84 29.03
CA LEU A 108 -15.99 -14.52 27.98
C LEU A 108 -17.38 -14.87 28.52
N ASP A 109 -18.38 -14.68 27.68
CA ASP A 109 -19.79 -14.94 27.99
C ASP A 109 -20.18 -16.31 27.42
N GLY A 110 -20.33 -17.31 28.29
CA GLY A 110 -20.69 -18.68 27.89
C GLY A 110 -22.12 -18.81 27.33
N SER A 111 -22.99 -17.82 27.56
CA SER A 111 -24.37 -17.82 27.02
C SER A 111 -24.44 -17.52 25.52
N LYS A 112 -23.30 -17.31 24.87
CA LYS A 112 -23.16 -16.93 23.46
C LYS A 112 -22.10 -17.82 22.78
N PRO A 113 -22.17 -18.01 21.45
CA PRO A 113 -21.14 -18.73 20.72
C PRO A 113 -19.77 -18.04 20.85
N ILE A 114 -18.78 -18.78 21.33
CA ILE A 114 -17.40 -18.33 21.46
C ILE A 114 -16.69 -18.56 20.12
N ASP A 115 -16.30 -17.48 19.48
CA ASP A 115 -15.58 -17.46 18.21
C ASP A 115 -14.19 -16.83 18.38
N LEU A 116 -13.34 -16.96 17.36
CA LEU A 116 -12.08 -16.23 17.22
C LEU A 116 -12.22 -14.74 17.57
N THR A 117 -13.30 -14.11 17.10
CA THR A 117 -13.62 -12.69 17.39
C THR A 117 -13.85 -12.43 18.89
N ALA A 118 -14.58 -13.31 19.57
CA ALA A 118 -14.85 -13.21 21.00
C ALA A 118 -13.57 -13.43 21.84
N ILE A 119 -12.74 -14.40 21.43
CA ILE A 119 -11.43 -14.66 22.05
C ILE A 119 -10.51 -13.44 21.91
N CYS A 120 -10.36 -12.88 20.69
CA CYS A 120 -9.54 -11.69 20.46
C CYS A 120 -10.08 -10.44 21.17
N ALA A 121 -11.39 -10.29 21.32
CA ALA A 121 -12.00 -9.19 22.06
C ALA A 121 -11.56 -9.13 23.54
N THR A 122 -11.13 -10.25 24.14
CA THR A 122 -10.57 -10.26 25.50
C THR A 122 -9.24 -9.51 25.63
N SER A 123 -8.54 -9.30 24.50
CA SER A 123 -7.17 -8.74 24.42
C SER A 123 -6.10 -9.51 25.22
N ILE A 124 -6.42 -10.69 25.76
CA ILE A 124 -5.45 -11.59 26.42
C ILE A 124 -4.79 -12.48 25.38
N PHE A 125 -5.60 -13.12 24.53
CA PHE A 125 -5.14 -13.99 23.46
C PHE A 125 -5.24 -13.26 22.12
N THR A 126 -4.09 -13.00 21.53
CA THR A 126 -3.98 -12.38 20.20
C THR A 126 -3.06 -13.21 19.32
N PHE A 127 -3.36 -13.24 18.02
CA PHE A 127 -2.55 -13.93 17.01
C PHE A 127 -2.22 -12.94 15.88
N ASP A 128 -1.15 -13.21 15.12
CA ASP A 128 -0.79 -12.36 13.99
C ASP A 128 -0.89 -13.09 12.63
N PRO A 129 -1.85 -12.72 11.76
CA PRO A 129 -1.93 -13.24 10.39
C PRO A 129 -0.68 -12.99 9.53
N LEU A 130 0.21 -12.05 9.91
CA LEU A 130 1.48 -11.82 9.22
C LEU A 130 2.52 -12.90 9.56
N GLU A 131 2.51 -13.43 10.78
CA GLU A 131 3.37 -14.54 11.23
C GLU A 131 2.83 -15.93 10.83
N LYS A 132 1.87 -15.98 9.89
CA LYS A 132 1.12 -17.18 9.48
C LYS A 132 0.42 -17.87 10.64
N HIS A 133 -0.13 -17.10 11.59
CA HIS A 133 -1.09 -17.63 12.55
C HIS A 133 -2.48 -17.66 11.90
N TRP A 134 -3.09 -18.85 11.77
CA TRP A 134 -4.37 -19.05 11.06
C TRP A 134 -5.55 -19.27 12.02
N GLY A 135 -5.42 -18.77 13.25
CA GLY A 135 -6.38 -18.96 14.35
C GLY A 135 -5.72 -19.58 15.58
N PHE A 136 -6.51 -20.19 16.46
CA PHE A 136 -6.06 -20.78 17.73
C PHE A 136 -6.14 -22.32 17.74
N HIS A 137 -5.30 -22.91 18.59
CA HIS A 137 -5.32 -24.33 18.94
C HIS A 137 -5.80 -24.48 20.39
N LEU A 138 -6.90 -25.19 20.60
CA LEU A 138 -7.39 -25.49 21.95
C LEU A 138 -6.68 -26.74 22.50
N THR A 139 -5.98 -26.62 23.63
CA THR A 139 -5.16 -27.68 24.25
C THR A 139 -5.82 -28.30 25.48
N ASP A 140 -5.40 -29.53 25.80
CA ASP A 140 -5.91 -30.42 26.85
C ASP A 140 -5.50 -30.02 28.28
N GLU A 141 -4.61 -29.06 28.43
CA GLU A 141 -4.23 -28.50 29.73
C GLU A 141 -5.45 -28.00 30.53
N GLY A 142 -5.72 -28.66 31.66
CA GLY A 142 -6.85 -28.32 32.54
C GLY A 142 -8.17 -29.01 32.20
N MET A 143 -8.19 -30.01 31.30
CA MET A 143 -9.40 -30.75 30.94
C MET A 143 -10.16 -31.35 32.14
N ASP A 144 -9.46 -31.76 33.20
CA ASP A 144 -10.07 -32.34 34.41
C ASP A 144 -10.94 -31.36 35.22
N LYS A 145 -10.76 -30.05 35.01
CA LYS A 145 -11.43 -28.97 35.74
C LYS A 145 -12.38 -28.15 34.84
N PHE A 146 -12.55 -28.58 33.60
CA PHE A 146 -13.39 -27.87 32.64
C PHE A 146 -14.86 -28.29 32.82
N GLU A 147 -15.68 -27.36 33.30
CA GLU A 147 -17.10 -27.56 33.57
C GLU A 147 -17.99 -26.59 32.78
N ALA A 148 -17.40 -25.62 32.07
CA ALA A 148 -18.14 -24.62 31.31
C ALA A 148 -18.82 -25.22 30.06
N LYS A 149 -20.14 -25.15 30.05
CA LYS A 149 -20.98 -25.45 28.89
C LYS A 149 -20.95 -24.30 27.89
N VAL A 150 -20.36 -24.54 26.72
CA VAL A 150 -20.13 -23.51 25.67
C VAL A 150 -20.34 -24.07 24.26
N ASN A 151 -20.76 -23.22 23.32
CA ASN A 151 -20.60 -23.47 21.88
C ASN A 151 -19.33 -22.74 21.42
N ILE A 152 -18.31 -23.45 20.93
CA ILE A 152 -17.02 -22.86 20.56
C ILE A 152 -16.56 -23.23 19.13
N GLU A 153 -16.16 -22.22 18.36
CA GLU A 153 -15.54 -22.35 17.03
C GLU A 153 -14.02 -22.12 17.15
N VAL A 154 -13.23 -23.17 16.87
CA VAL A 154 -11.74 -23.11 16.87
C VAL A 154 -11.16 -23.60 15.54
N GLN A 155 -9.90 -23.31 15.28
CA GLN A 155 -9.26 -23.63 14.01
C GLN A 155 -8.50 -24.97 14.05
N TRP A 156 -7.98 -25.35 15.23
CA TRP A 156 -7.34 -26.63 15.48
C TRP A 156 -7.65 -27.14 16.90
N VAL A 157 -7.78 -28.47 17.05
CA VAL A 157 -8.12 -29.12 18.33
C VAL A 157 -7.64 -30.57 18.34
N THR A 158 -7.45 -31.15 19.53
CA THR A 158 -7.16 -32.57 19.74
C THR A 158 -8.39 -33.34 20.25
N GLU A 159 -8.40 -34.66 20.03
CA GLU A 159 -9.48 -35.56 20.47
C GLU A 159 -9.87 -35.44 21.97
N PRO A 160 -8.93 -35.45 22.96
CA PRO A 160 -9.31 -35.36 24.38
C PRO A 160 -9.97 -34.01 24.74
N VAL A 161 -9.65 -32.93 24.03
CA VAL A 161 -10.27 -31.61 24.23
C VAL A 161 -11.73 -31.62 23.79
N ILE A 162 -12.01 -32.25 22.63
CA ILE A 162 -13.38 -32.45 22.16
C ILE A 162 -14.19 -33.24 23.20
N ALA A 163 -13.61 -34.33 23.73
CA ALA A 163 -14.26 -35.17 24.75
C ALA A 163 -14.59 -34.37 26.03
N ALA A 164 -13.67 -33.51 26.49
CA ALA A 164 -13.90 -32.66 27.67
C ALA A 164 -15.03 -31.64 27.46
N VAL A 165 -15.08 -30.97 26.30
CA VAL A 165 -16.13 -29.99 25.97
C VAL A 165 -17.49 -30.67 25.81
N GLU A 166 -17.54 -31.82 25.13
CA GLU A 166 -18.80 -32.56 24.92
C GLU A 166 -19.31 -33.21 26.22
N LYS A 167 -18.42 -33.65 27.12
CA LYS A 167 -18.76 -34.11 28.48
C LYS A 167 -19.38 -33.01 29.33
N ALA A 168 -18.92 -31.77 29.19
CA ALA A 168 -19.52 -30.60 29.84
C ALA A 168 -20.86 -30.14 29.21
N GLY A 169 -21.37 -30.84 28.18
CA GLY A 169 -22.57 -30.45 27.44
C GLY A 169 -22.38 -29.31 26.45
N GLY A 170 -21.12 -28.96 26.16
CA GLY A 170 -20.78 -28.00 25.11
C GLY A 170 -20.83 -28.60 23.71
N VAL A 171 -20.68 -27.71 22.72
CA VAL A 171 -20.50 -28.03 21.30
C VAL A 171 -19.20 -27.41 20.83
N ILE A 172 -18.38 -28.19 20.13
CA ILE A 172 -17.17 -27.71 19.49
C ILE A 172 -17.27 -27.87 17.99
N THR A 173 -16.78 -26.88 17.24
CA THR A 173 -16.71 -26.93 15.77
C THR A 173 -15.33 -26.50 15.31
N THR A 174 -14.74 -27.24 14.35
CA THR A 174 -13.49 -26.84 13.71
C THR A 174 -13.74 -26.20 12.36
N ALA A 175 -13.14 -25.02 12.15
CA ALA A 175 -13.47 -24.22 10.98
C ALA A 175 -12.25 -23.43 10.46
N TYR A 176 -11.96 -23.51 9.17
CA TYR A 176 -10.81 -22.86 8.53
C TYR A 176 -11.04 -21.37 8.26
N TYR A 177 -10.19 -20.47 8.76
CA TYR A 177 -10.22 -19.05 8.36
C TYR A 177 -9.10 -18.77 7.38
N ASP A 178 -9.38 -18.11 6.26
CA ASP A 178 -8.34 -17.61 5.37
C ASP A 178 -7.63 -16.37 5.96
N ARG A 179 -6.56 -15.91 5.32
CA ARG A 179 -5.74 -14.80 5.83
C ARG A 179 -6.52 -13.49 5.95
N GLU A 180 -7.44 -13.19 5.04
CA GLU A 180 -8.22 -11.94 5.06
C GLU A 180 -9.33 -12.02 6.10
N SER A 181 -10.03 -13.16 6.18
CA SER A 181 -10.99 -13.45 7.24
C SER A 181 -10.34 -13.41 8.63
N CYS A 182 -9.13 -13.93 8.80
CA CYS A 182 -8.33 -13.81 10.02
C CYS A 182 -8.00 -12.35 10.38
N ILE A 183 -7.66 -11.51 9.40
CA ILE A 183 -7.40 -10.08 9.64
C ILE A 183 -8.69 -9.36 10.07
N ALA A 184 -9.82 -9.65 9.41
CA ALA A 184 -11.12 -9.08 9.77
C ALA A 184 -11.60 -9.54 11.16
N ALA A 185 -11.39 -10.81 11.51
CA ALA A 185 -11.83 -11.38 12.77
C ALA A 185 -10.92 -11.05 13.98
N ARG A 186 -9.62 -10.78 13.76
CA ARG A 186 -8.68 -10.33 14.82
C ARG A 186 -9.08 -8.99 15.42
N ASP A 187 -9.42 -8.02 14.57
CA ASP A 187 -9.80 -6.65 14.98
C ASP A 187 -10.90 -6.12 14.05
N PRO A 188 -12.17 -6.47 14.32
CA PRO A 188 -13.29 -6.06 13.48
C PRO A 188 -13.49 -4.54 13.47
N ILE A 189 -13.14 -3.83 14.54
CA ILE A 189 -13.27 -2.37 14.61
C ILE A 189 -12.32 -1.73 13.58
N LYS A 190 -11.05 -2.10 13.60
CA LYS A 190 -10.04 -1.61 12.65
C LYS A 190 -10.29 -2.10 11.22
N PHE A 191 -10.97 -3.24 11.05
CA PHE A 191 -11.44 -3.67 9.75
C PHE A 191 -12.56 -2.76 9.21
N PHE A 192 -13.64 -2.55 9.97
CA PHE A 192 -14.78 -1.72 9.54
C PHE A 192 -14.41 -0.24 9.37
N GLN A 193 -13.43 0.27 10.12
CA GLN A 193 -12.86 1.62 9.90
C GLN A 193 -12.27 1.84 8.49
N ARG A 194 -11.94 0.78 7.75
CA ARG A 194 -11.45 0.88 6.36
C ARG A 194 -12.57 1.12 5.33
N GLY A 195 -13.84 1.01 5.72
CA GLY A 195 -14.98 1.12 4.81
C GLY A 195 -15.10 -0.02 3.79
N LEU A 196 -14.40 -1.14 4.00
CA LEU A 196 -14.42 -2.29 3.10
C LEU A 196 -15.68 -3.16 3.35
N PRO A 197 -16.23 -3.81 2.31
CA PRO A 197 -17.26 -4.83 2.50
C PRO A 197 -16.69 -6.05 3.21
N ILE A 198 -17.52 -6.76 3.98
CA ILE A 198 -17.14 -7.99 4.67
C ILE A 198 -16.68 -9.05 3.64
N PRO A 199 -15.47 -9.62 3.75
CA PRO A 199 -14.99 -10.62 2.81
C PRO A 199 -15.80 -11.91 2.95
N LYS A 200 -15.91 -12.67 1.84
CA LYS A 200 -16.36 -14.06 1.91
C LYS A 200 -15.19 -14.94 2.31
N ARG A 201 -15.43 -15.81 3.30
CA ARG A 201 -14.48 -16.79 3.80
C ARG A 201 -14.16 -17.81 2.70
N LEU A 202 -12.88 -18.05 2.45
CA LEU A 202 -12.43 -19.01 1.45
C LEU A 202 -12.43 -20.45 1.99
N SER A 203 -12.59 -21.42 1.09
CA SER A 203 -12.46 -22.84 1.42
C SER A 203 -11.03 -23.20 1.84
N PRO A 204 -10.84 -24.23 2.68
CA PRO A 204 -9.51 -24.71 3.05
C PRO A 204 -8.72 -25.21 1.84
N PRO A 205 -7.38 -25.04 1.85
CA PRO A 205 -6.50 -25.65 0.85
C PRO A 205 -6.54 -27.19 0.91
N GLU A 206 -6.05 -27.85 -0.15
CA GLU A 206 -6.08 -29.31 -0.32
C GLU A 206 -5.37 -30.08 0.81
N ASP A 207 -4.32 -29.50 1.41
CA ASP A 207 -3.59 -30.06 2.56
C ASP A 207 -4.35 -29.92 3.89
N ALA A 208 -5.48 -29.21 3.90
CA ALA A 208 -6.30 -28.93 5.07
C ALA A 208 -7.74 -29.45 4.95
N ILE A 209 -8.26 -29.62 3.73
CA ILE A 209 -9.67 -29.92 3.49
C ILE A 209 -10.13 -31.20 4.20
N ALA A 210 -9.31 -32.26 4.17
CA ALA A 210 -9.61 -33.55 4.81
C ALA A 210 -9.85 -33.46 6.33
N PHE A 211 -9.19 -32.50 7.01
CA PHE A 211 -9.40 -32.25 8.44
C PHE A 211 -10.78 -31.61 8.68
N TYR A 212 -11.12 -30.57 7.91
CA TYR A 212 -12.37 -29.82 8.07
C TYR A 212 -13.62 -30.50 7.49
N THR A 213 -13.46 -31.55 6.68
CA THR A 213 -14.53 -32.48 6.27
C THR A 213 -14.68 -33.68 7.21
N SER A 214 -13.74 -33.91 8.13
CA SER A 214 -13.78 -35.07 9.02
C SER A 214 -14.79 -34.88 10.16
N PRO A 215 -15.75 -35.82 10.36
CA PRO A 215 -16.66 -35.78 11.49
C PRO A 215 -15.93 -35.93 12.84
N GLN A 216 -14.81 -36.67 12.88
CA GLN A 216 -14.00 -36.90 14.08
C GLN A 216 -13.51 -35.59 14.71
N PHE A 217 -13.04 -34.64 13.89
CA PHE A 217 -12.58 -33.34 14.33
C PHE A 217 -13.70 -32.29 14.38
N ARG A 218 -14.97 -32.70 14.29
CA ARG A 218 -16.17 -31.81 14.28
C ARG A 218 -16.06 -30.72 13.21
N GLY A 219 -15.61 -31.11 12.02
CA GLY A 219 -15.40 -30.24 10.88
C GLY A 219 -16.67 -29.49 10.46
N TYR A 220 -16.54 -28.21 10.14
CA TYR A 220 -17.67 -27.39 9.65
C TYR A 220 -18.22 -27.82 8.28
N LEU A 221 -17.47 -28.63 7.52
CA LEU A 221 -17.89 -29.23 6.24
C LEU A 221 -18.26 -30.72 6.38
N ALA A 222 -18.29 -31.28 7.59
CA ALA A 222 -18.64 -32.68 7.84
C ALA A 222 -20.16 -32.90 7.87
N ASP A 223 -20.60 -34.09 7.46
CA ASP A 223 -22.02 -34.49 7.54
C ASP A 223 -22.49 -34.50 9.01
N PRO A 224 -23.58 -33.79 9.36
CA PRO A 224 -24.00 -33.63 10.76
C PRO A 224 -24.40 -34.95 11.43
N ASP A 225 -24.98 -35.88 10.67
CA ASP A 225 -25.41 -37.18 11.19
C ASP A 225 -24.19 -38.03 11.61
N ARG A 226 -23.12 -38.03 10.80
CA ARG A 226 -21.85 -38.68 11.12
C ARG A 226 -21.12 -38.03 12.29
N VAL A 227 -21.28 -36.71 12.48
CA VAL A 227 -20.78 -36.04 13.68
C VAL A 227 -21.51 -36.58 14.91
N ALA A 228 -22.82 -36.82 14.86
CA ALA A 228 -23.56 -37.42 15.98
C ALA A 228 -23.10 -38.86 16.29
N GLU A 229 -22.80 -39.67 15.28
CA GLU A 229 -22.18 -41.00 15.46
C GLU A 229 -20.82 -40.91 16.16
N GLU A 230 -19.92 -40.04 15.70
CA GLU A 230 -18.58 -39.84 16.31
C GLU A 230 -18.62 -39.22 17.72
N ARG A 231 -19.74 -38.58 18.11
CA ARG A 231 -19.98 -38.17 19.52
C ARG A 231 -20.26 -39.36 20.41
N LEU A 232 -21.03 -40.34 19.94
CA LEU A 232 -21.29 -41.58 20.68
C LEU A 232 -20.01 -42.43 20.81
N VAL A 233 -19.22 -42.56 19.73
CA VAL A 233 -17.93 -43.27 19.75
C VAL A 233 -16.96 -42.62 20.74
N LEU A 234 -16.86 -41.30 20.75
CA LEU A 234 -15.99 -40.57 21.67
C LEU A 234 -16.42 -40.72 23.14
N ALA A 235 -17.72 -40.65 23.42
CA ALA A 235 -18.30 -40.90 24.74
C ALA A 235 -17.97 -42.30 25.26
N GLN A 236 -18.11 -43.33 24.41
CA GLN A 236 -17.74 -44.71 24.74
C GLN A 236 -16.22 -44.88 24.99
N LYS A 237 -15.38 -44.20 24.21
CA LYS A 237 -13.91 -44.27 24.34
C LYS A 237 -13.38 -43.62 25.61
N TYR A 238 -13.93 -42.47 26.00
CA TYR A 238 -13.48 -41.71 27.18
C TYR A 238 -14.32 -41.98 28.44
N GLY A 239 -15.39 -42.77 28.35
CA GLY A 239 -16.17 -43.24 29.49
C GLY A 239 -17.01 -42.15 30.16
N TYR A 240 -17.77 -41.38 29.38
CA TYR A 240 -18.74 -40.41 29.89
C TYR A 240 -20.11 -40.57 29.23
N ASP A 241 -21.17 -40.24 29.96
CA ASP A 241 -22.54 -40.21 29.42
C ASP A 241 -22.71 -38.98 28.51
N LEU A 242 -23.19 -39.19 27.28
CA LEU A 242 -23.36 -38.11 26.31
C LEU A 242 -24.63 -37.28 26.64
N PRO A 243 -24.52 -35.99 26.98
CA PRO A 243 -25.68 -35.17 27.31
C PRO A 243 -26.56 -34.88 26.09
N ASN A 244 -27.89 -34.99 26.27
CA ASN A 244 -28.84 -34.73 25.19
C ASN A 244 -29.04 -33.21 24.96
N ILE A 245 -28.53 -32.71 23.83
CA ILE A 245 -28.65 -31.31 23.42
C ILE A 245 -30.09 -30.92 23.07
N GLU A 246 -30.95 -31.89 22.70
CA GLU A 246 -32.31 -31.58 22.25
C GLU A 246 -33.26 -31.14 23.36
N GLU A 247 -33.02 -31.63 24.58
CA GLU A 247 -33.78 -31.35 25.81
C GLU A 247 -33.27 -30.12 26.56
N ASP A 248 -32.13 -29.56 26.14
CA ASP A 248 -31.42 -28.52 26.86
C ASP A 248 -32.05 -27.12 26.64
N PRO A 249 -32.24 -26.30 27.70
CA PRO A 249 -32.81 -24.95 27.56
C PRO A 249 -31.99 -24.02 26.65
N GLU A 250 -30.68 -24.25 26.52
CA GLU A 250 -29.75 -23.46 25.70
C GLU A 250 -29.55 -24.04 24.29
N ARG A 251 -30.34 -25.06 23.89
CA ARG A 251 -30.32 -25.70 22.56
C ARG A 251 -30.17 -24.71 21.40
N LYS A 252 -30.87 -23.56 21.45
CA LYS A 252 -30.82 -22.52 20.40
C LYS A 252 -29.43 -21.89 20.24
N MET A 253 -28.65 -21.78 21.33
CA MET A 253 -27.27 -21.30 21.31
C MET A 253 -26.31 -22.41 20.86
N LEU A 254 -26.49 -23.63 21.37
CA LEU A 254 -25.65 -24.80 21.02
C LEU A 254 -25.74 -25.21 19.55
N LEU A 255 -26.92 -25.07 18.93
CA LEU A 255 -27.14 -25.35 17.50
C LEU A 255 -26.76 -24.18 16.57
N LEU A 256 -26.35 -23.02 17.11
CA LEU A 256 -25.99 -21.87 16.30
C LEU A 256 -24.64 -22.13 15.58
N ARG A 257 -24.65 -22.16 14.26
CA ARG A 257 -23.46 -22.31 13.40
C ARG A 257 -23.45 -21.21 12.34
N LYS A 258 -22.25 -20.79 11.92
CA LYS A 258 -22.07 -19.88 10.79
C LYS A 258 -22.26 -20.62 9.46
N ASP A 259 -22.62 -19.89 8.42
CA ASP A 259 -22.46 -20.39 7.05
C ASP A 259 -20.95 -20.61 6.76
N PRO A 260 -20.56 -21.68 6.03
CA PRO A 260 -19.18 -21.92 5.60
C PRO A 260 -18.44 -20.72 4.96
N ARG A 261 -19.14 -19.76 4.36
CA ARG A 261 -18.59 -18.56 3.72
C ARG A 261 -18.66 -17.30 4.59
N GLN A 262 -19.22 -17.40 5.79
CA GLN A 262 -19.44 -16.28 6.71
C GLN A 262 -18.30 -16.16 7.73
N VAL A 263 -17.89 -14.91 8.00
CA VAL A 263 -16.84 -14.57 8.99
C VAL A 263 -17.46 -14.25 10.35
N PHE A 264 -18.46 -13.36 10.39
CA PHE A 264 -19.10 -12.85 11.61
C PHE A 264 -20.52 -13.40 11.77
N PHE A 265 -20.95 -13.71 12.99
CA PHE A 265 -22.34 -14.07 13.25
C PHE A 265 -23.29 -12.91 12.89
N GLY A 266 -24.36 -13.20 12.16
CA GLY A 266 -25.43 -12.24 11.83
C GLY A 266 -25.09 -11.20 10.76
N LEU A 267 -23.86 -11.17 10.24
CA LEU A 267 -23.46 -10.28 9.13
C LEU A 267 -23.06 -11.11 7.91
N GLU A 268 -23.64 -10.81 6.76
CA GLU A 268 -23.38 -11.54 5.51
C GLU A 268 -22.18 -10.96 4.76
N PRO A 269 -21.44 -11.76 3.96
CA PRO A 269 -20.38 -11.24 3.10
C PRO A 269 -20.93 -10.24 2.07
N GLY A 270 -20.15 -9.20 1.78
CA GLY A 270 -20.52 -8.11 0.87
C GLY A 270 -21.32 -6.97 1.51
N TRP A 271 -21.77 -7.09 2.75
CA TRP A 271 -22.33 -5.95 3.50
C TRP A 271 -21.21 -4.99 3.93
N VAL A 272 -21.48 -3.68 3.93
CA VAL A 272 -20.58 -2.63 4.43
C VAL A 272 -21.17 -2.04 5.72
N VAL A 273 -20.37 -1.93 6.79
CA VAL A 273 -20.83 -1.43 8.10
C VAL A 273 -20.31 -0.02 8.33
N SER A 274 -21.19 0.98 8.43
CA SER A 274 -20.81 2.33 8.86
C SER A 274 -20.84 2.42 10.39
N LEU A 275 -19.65 2.53 10.99
CA LEU A 275 -19.52 2.73 12.44
C LEU A 275 -20.02 4.12 12.89
N LYS A 276 -19.93 5.13 12.01
CA LYS A 276 -20.34 6.52 12.29
C LYS A 276 -21.85 6.64 12.39
N ASP A 277 -22.54 6.12 11.38
CA ASP A 277 -23.98 6.28 11.20
C ASP A 277 -24.77 5.09 11.81
N ARG A 278 -24.05 4.09 12.34
CA ARG A 278 -24.56 2.83 12.92
C ARG A 278 -25.45 2.03 11.96
N CYS A 279 -25.23 2.19 10.65
CA CYS A 279 -26.04 1.55 9.61
C CYS A 279 -25.26 0.46 8.87
N ILE A 280 -25.99 -0.45 8.23
CA ILE A 280 -25.43 -1.53 7.41
C ILE A 280 -25.94 -1.37 5.98
N LEU A 281 -25.01 -1.08 5.07
CA LEU A 281 -25.29 -0.94 3.65
C LEU A 281 -25.25 -2.32 3.00
N LYS A 282 -26.39 -2.73 2.45
CA LYS A 282 -26.54 -4.01 1.75
C LYS A 282 -26.47 -3.79 0.24
N PRO A 283 -25.73 -4.60 -0.54
CA PRO A 283 -25.69 -4.46 -1.99
C PRO A 283 -27.10 -4.62 -2.57
N LYS A 284 -27.56 -3.67 -3.38
CA LYS A 284 -28.84 -3.75 -4.13
C LYS A 284 -28.68 -4.44 -5.48
N ASP A 285 -27.52 -4.29 -6.13
CA ASP A 285 -27.19 -4.89 -7.42
C ASP A 285 -27.26 -6.43 -7.39
N PRO A 286 -28.06 -7.08 -8.28
CA PRO A 286 -28.14 -8.53 -8.36
C PRO A 286 -26.80 -9.18 -8.75
N THR A 287 -25.94 -8.52 -9.53
CA THR A 287 -24.63 -9.08 -9.94
C THR A 287 -23.68 -9.15 -8.75
N LEU A 288 -23.60 -8.10 -7.93
CA LEU A 288 -22.82 -8.11 -6.69
C LEU A 288 -23.35 -9.15 -5.69
N ARG A 289 -24.68 -9.29 -5.56
CA ARG A 289 -25.27 -10.39 -4.78
C ARG A 289 -24.86 -11.75 -5.33
N GLN A 290 -24.88 -11.95 -6.65
CA GLN A 290 -24.42 -13.20 -7.24
C GLN A 290 -22.92 -13.42 -6.99
N LEU A 291 -22.07 -12.39 -7.03
CA LEU A 291 -20.64 -12.54 -6.74
C LEU A 291 -20.32 -12.83 -5.26
N THR A 292 -21.16 -12.33 -4.33
CA THR A 292 -21.05 -12.64 -2.88
C THR A 292 -21.53 -14.06 -2.56
N TRP A 293 -22.60 -14.53 -3.21
CA TRP A 293 -23.26 -15.82 -2.89
C TRP A 293 -22.89 -16.97 -3.84
N LEU A 294 -22.88 -16.72 -5.15
CA LEU A 294 -22.65 -17.68 -6.24
C LEU A 294 -21.24 -17.53 -6.83
N THR A 295 -20.28 -18.18 -6.18
CA THR A 295 -19.15 -18.78 -6.90
C THR A 295 -19.18 -20.29 -6.70
N LEU A 296 -19.97 -20.96 -7.54
CA LEU A 296 -19.77 -22.36 -7.91
C LEU A 296 -18.95 -22.36 -9.21
N GLY A 297 -17.76 -22.97 -9.16
CA GLY A 297 -16.91 -23.36 -10.28
C GLY A 297 -16.82 -22.45 -11.52
N LEU A 298 -15.84 -21.54 -11.56
CA LEU A 298 -15.22 -21.09 -12.82
C LEU A 298 -13.80 -20.46 -12.69
N TRP A 299 -13.10 -20.72 -11.59
CA TRP A 299 -11.68 -20.37 -11.39
C TRP A 299 -10.89 -21.61 -10.93
N GLY A 300 -10.94 -22.65 -11.76
CA GLY A 300 -10.16 -23.87 -11.60
C GLY A 300 -9.73 -24.38 -12.97
N VAL A 301 -8.42 -24.67 -13.11
CA VAL A 301 -7.77 -25.24 -14.31
C VAL A 301 -7.78 -24.36 -15.57
N VAL A 302 -6.69 -23.61 -15.79
CA VAL A 302 -5.82 -23.82 -16.97
C VAL A 302 -4.36 -23.58 -16.55
N VAL A 303 -3.63 -24.67 -16.33
CA VAL A 303 -2.16 -24.70 -16.41
C VAL A 303 -1.82 -25.71 -17.50
N GLY A 304 -1.12 -25.25 -18.54
CA GLY A 304 -0.68 -26.07 -19.68
C GLY A 304 -1.42 -25.78 -20.98
N GLY A 305 -0.69 -25.27 -21.98
CA GLY A 305 -1.03 -25.50 -23.40
C GLY A 305 -0.36 -26.79 -23.90
N PRO A 306 -0.18 -27.00 -25.22
CA PRO A 306 -0.63 -26.18 -26.33
C PRO A 306 -1.41 -26.96 -27.42
N SER A 307 -2.20 -26.27 -28.24
CA SER A 307 -2.32 -26.53 -29.69
C SER A 307 -3.27 -25.54 -30.34
N TRP A 308 -2.83 -24.90 -31.43
CA TRP A 308 -3.69 -24.11 -32.31
C TRP A 308 -4.00 -24.99 -33.53
N CYS A 309 -5.27 -25.31 -33.73
CA CYS A 309 -5.77 -25.83 -35.01
C CYS A 309 -6.95 -24.96 -35.47
N TRP A 310 -6.83 -24.37 -36.65
CA TRP A 310 -7.88 -23.59 -37.28
C TRP A 310 -8.96 -24.51 -37.86
N ALA A 311 -10.24 -24.17 -37.64
CA ALA A 311 -11.34 -24.60 -38.50
C ALA A 311 -12.47 -23.56 -38.51
N THR A 312 -12.78 -23.10 -39.71
CA THR A 312 -13.69 -22.01 -40.09
C THR A 312 -15.19 -22.33 -39.97
N LEU A 313 -15.96 -21.42 -39.34
CA LEU A 313 -17.21 -20.78 -39.84
C LEU A 313 -18.45 -21.69 -40.25
N PRO A 314 -19.68 -21.15 -40.55
CA PRO A 314 -20.67 -20.82 -39.50
C PRO A 314 -22.18 -21.12 -39.84
N ILE A 315 -23.10 -20.71 -38.94
CA ILE A 315 -24.59 -20.49 -39.10
C ILE A 315 -25.52 -21.77 -39.24
N PRO A 316 -26.89 -21.70 -39.27
CA PRO A 316 -27.73 -22.10 -38.10
C PRO A 316 -28.96 -23.03 -38.39
N LEU A 317 -29.92 -23.02 -37.43
CA LEU A 317 -31.38 -23.28 -37.50
C LEU A 317 -31.94 -24.66 -37.05
N SER A 318 -32.66 -24.61 -35.92
CA SER A 318 -33.95 -25.27 -35.58
C SER A 318 -34.34 -26.67 -36.11
N LEU A 319 -34.76 -27.55 -35.19
CA LEU A 319 -36.05 -28.29 -35.22
C LEU A 319 -36.38 -28.92 -33.84
N LEU A 320 -37.68 -29.13 -33.56
CA LEU A 320 -38.32 -29.49 -32.26
C LEU A 320 -38.53 -31.04 -32.11
N PRO A 321 -39.27 -31.62 -31.12
CA PRO A 321 -39.84 -31.15 -29.82
C PRO A 321 -39.62 -32.11 -28.59
N GLY A 322 -40.07 -31.71 -27.38
CA GLY A 322 -40.29 -32.65 -26.25
C GLY A 322 -40.58 -32.02 -24.86
N PHE A 323 -41.86 -31.91 -24.47
CA PHE A 323 -42.35 -31.44 -23.14
C PHE A 323 -42.62 -32.62 -22.18
N PRO A 324 -42.70 -32.49 -20.82
CA PRO A 324 -43.65 -31.60 -20.13
C PRO A 324 -43.22 -30.87 -18.81
N LEU A 325 -44.11 -29.95 -18.41
CA LEU A 325 -44.21 -29.16 -17.16
C LEU A 325 -44.81 -30.02 -16.00
N LEU A 326 -44.89 -29.69 -14.69
CA LEU A 326 -44.69 -28.54 -13.75
C LEU A 326 -44.51 -29.22 -12.32
N PRO A 327 -44.66 -28.63 -11.10
CA PRO A 327 -44.79 -27.24 -10.61
C PRO A 327 -43.81 -26.84 -9.46
N PRO A 328 -43.82 -25.56 -9.00
CA PRO A 328 -43.09 -25.10 -7.80
C PRO A 328 -43.98 -24.94 -6.54
N PRO A 329 -43.43 -25.07 -5.30
CA PRO A 329 -44.06 -24.60 -4.07
C PRO A 329 -43.49 -23.24 -3.62
N MET A 330 -44.34 -22.20 -3.59
CA MET A 330 -44.96 -21.60 -2.40
C MET A 330 -44.08 -20.71 -1.50
N ARG A 331 -44.31 -19.39 -1.61
CA ARG A 331 -44.02 -18.42 -0.54
C ARG A 331 -45.07 -18.53 0.56
N ARG A 332 -44.68 -18.42 1.84
CA ARG A 332 -45.59 -18.10 2.95
C ARG A 332 -45.02 -16.92 3.74
N ALA A 333 -45.81 -15.87 3.88
CA ALA A 333 -45.53 -14.76 4.79
C ALA A 333 -46.25 -15.00 6.13
N TRP A 334 -45.68 -14.52 7.23
CA TRP A 334 -46.42 -14.29 8.47
C TRP A 334 -45.87 -13.04 9.18
N ARG A 335 -46.74 -12.34 9.91
CA ARG A 335 -46.50 -11.07 10.62
C ARG A 335 -46.70 -11.27 12.13
N GLY A 336 -46.18 -10.33 12.93
CA GLY A 336 -46.49 -10.17 14.36
C GLY A 336 -45.50 -10.92 15.27
N ASN A 337 -45.15 -10.41 16.46
CA ASN A 337 -45.60 -9.18 17.14
C ASN A 337 -44.44 -8.55 17.94
N GLN A 338 -44.56 -7.25 18.25
CA GLN A 338 -43.76 -6.61 19.30
C GLN A 338 -44.46 -6.82 20.65
N ASP A 339 -43.69 -6.92 21.72
CA ASP A 339 -44.10 -6.53 23.08
C ASP A 339 -42.85 -6.07 23.86
N GLU A 340 -43.01 -5.02 24.66
CA GLU A 340 -41.94 -4.41 25.48
C GLU A 340 -41.91 -5.00 26.90
N LEU A 341 -40.74 -4.96 27.56
CA LEU A 341 -40.64 -4.50 28.97
C LEU A 341 -39.19 -4.30 29.42
N SER A 342 -38.97 -3.24 30.20
CA SER A 342 -37.67 -2.70 30.60
C SER A 342 -37.34 -2.92 32.08
N SER A 343 -36.07 -3.11 32.44
CA SER A 343 -35.47 -2.45 33.63
C SER A 343 -33.95 -2.60 33.73
N SER A 344 -33.29 -1.52 34.21
CA SER A 344 -31.92 -1.37 34.75
C SER A 344 -31.20 -2.62 35.30
N SER A 345 -29.85 -2.71 35.31
CA SER A 345 -28.93 -1.65 35.77
C SER A 345 -27.47 -1.77 35.28
N SER A 346 -26.74 -0.66 35.46
CA SER A 346 -25.35 -0.39 35.05
C SER A 346 -24.26 -1.40 35.42
N SER A 347 -23.43 -1.80 34.43
CA SER A 347 -21.97 -1.59 34.47
C SER A 347 -21.27 -1.88 33.13
N LYS A 348 -20.26 -1.04 32.79
CA LYS A 348 -19.24 -1.17 31.71
C LYS A 348 -19.63 -1.92 30.42
N ILE A 349 -19.98 -1.13 29.40
CA ILE A 349 -20.49 -1.58 28.10
C ILE A 349 -19.41 -2.27 27.25
N SER A 350 -19.62 -3.54 26.90
CA SER A 350 -18.88 -4.28 25.87
C SER A 350 -19.52 -4.07 24.49
N LEU A 351 -18.70 -4.06 23.43
CA LEU A 351 -19.13 -3.77 22.05
C LEU A 351 -20.23 -4.70 21.52
N HIS A 352 -20.39 -5.88 22.12
CA HIS A 352 -21.39 -6.87 21.71
C HIS A 352 -22.84 -6.37 21.84
N ASN A 353 -23.13 -5.51 22.83
CA ASN A 353 -24.48 -4.94 23.01
C ASN A 353 -24.77 -3.80 22.01
N TYR A 354 -23.74 -3.21 21.40
CA TYR A 354 -23.87 -2.10 20.45
C TYR A 354 -24.50 -2.51 19.11
N LEU A 355 -24.46 -3.82 18.77
CA LEU A 355 -24.95 -4.37 17.51
C LEU A 355 -26.35 -5.01 17.61
N SER A 356 -26.88 -5.25 18.81
CA SER A 356 -28.25 -5.75 19.00
C SER A 356 -29.31 -4.64 18.99
N GLU A 357 -28.97 -3.43 19.44
CA GLU A 357 -29.91 -2.29 19.47
C GLU A 357 -30.11 -1.61 18.11
N THR A 358 -29.22 -1.82 17.15
CA THR A 358 -29.25 -1.14 15.83
C THR A 358 -30.25 -1.73 14.82
N MET A 359 -30.96 -2.80 15.16
CA MET A 359 -31.89 -3.48 14.22
C MET A 359 -33.23 -2.75 13.99
N ALA A 360 -33.47 -1.59 14.62
CA ALA A 360 -34.81 -0.99 14.74
C ALA A 360 -35.14 0.20 13.81
N ARG A 361 -34.25 0.62 12.90
CA ARG A 361 -34.57 1.64 11.87
C ARG A 361 -34.01 1.28 10.50
N ILE A 362 -34.90 1.00 9.57
CA ILE A 362 -34.61 0.81 8.14
C ILE A 362 -35.36 1.90 7.40
N GLU A 363 -34.62 2.85 6.82
CA GLU A 363 -35.14 3.73 5.77
C GLU A 363 -34.36 3.44 4.48
N ASP A 364 -35.10 3.20 3.40
CA ASP A 364 -34.54 2.88 2.09
C ASP A 364 -34.02 4.15 1.41
N LEU A 365 -32.70 4.28 1.32
CA LEU A 365 -32.06 5.21 0.40
C LEU A 365 -31.66 4.48 -0.90
N GLU A 366 -31.92 5.14 -2.02
CA GLU A 366 -31.61 4.65 -3.36
C GLU A 366 -30.16 5.03 -3.72
N LEU A 367 -29.42 4.09 -4.33
CA LEU A 367 -28.15 4.41 -4.97
C LEU A 367 -28.36 4.34 -6.49
N GLY A 368 -28.34 5.50 -7.14
CA GLY A 368 -28.00 5.58 -8.55
C GLY A 368 -26.56 5.10 -8.77
N ALA A 369 -26.27 4.59 -9.96
CA ALA A 369 -24.98 3.96 -10.26
C ALA A 369 -23.80 4.94 -10.08
N MET A 370 -23.03 4.74 -9.01
CA MET A 370 -21.67 5.25 -8.87
C MET A 370 -20.75 4.09 -8.53
N LEU A 371 -19.61 4.03 -9.23
CA LEU A 371 -18.48 3.18 -8.85
C LEU A 371 -18.08 3.51 -7.41
N PRO A 372 -17.78 2.51 -6.55
CA PRO A 372 -17.60 2.75 -5.12
C PRO A 372 -16.30 3.51 -4.84
N SER A 373 -16.41 4.83 -4.74
CA SER A 373 -15.39 5.67 -4.12
C SER A 373 -15.26 5.28 -2.65
N LEU A 374 -14.15 4.64 -2.28
CA LEU A 374 -13.79 4.38 -0.89
C LEU A 374 -13.84 5.68 -0.06
N PRO A 375 -14.26 5.64 1.22
CA PRO A 375 -14.33 6.80 2.09
C PRO A 375 -12.93 7.20 2.56
N PHE A 376 -12.13 7.77 1.65
CA PHE A 376 -10.85 8.39 1.96
C PHE A 376 -11.05 9.70 2.72
N SER A 377 -10.19 9.95 3.69
CA SER A 377 -10.11 11.22 4.41
C SER A 377 -9.34 12.25 3.57
N ASP A 378 -9.92 13.43 3.33
CA ASP A 378 -9.25 14.54 2.60
C ASP A 378 -7.95 15.01 3.26
N LYS A 379 -7.71 14.62 4.52
CA LYS A 379 -6.45 14.90 5.24
C LYS A 379 -5.22 14.28 4.57
N ASP A 380 -5.38 13.15 3.86
CA ASP A 380 -4.22 12.43 3.30
C ASP A 380 -3.73 13.05 1.97
N VAL A 381 -4.64 13.65 1.19
CA VAL A 381 -4.31 14.41 -0.03
C VAL A 381 -3.63 15.75 0.30
N ASN A 382 -3.90 16.33 1.47
CA ASN A 382 -3.21 17.54 1.95
C ASN A 382 -1.73 17.31 2.30
N ASN A 383 -1.21 16.08 2.27
CA ASN A 383 0.21 15.78 2.44
C ASN A 383 1.01 15.82 1.12
N VAL A 384 0.37 16.11 -0.03
CA VAL A 384 1.07 16.36 -1.30
C VAL A 384 1.74 17.73 -1.25
N ARG A 385 3.05 17.77 -1.52
CA ARG A 385 3.89 18.98 -1.46
C ARG A 385 4.44 19.36 -2.82
N PHE A 386 4.78 20.63 -2.97
CA PHE A 386 5.26 21.22 -4.21
C PHE A 386 6.56 21.96 -3.94
N TYR A 387 7.62 21.54 -4.62
CA TYR A 387 8.96 22.11 -4.43
C TYR A 387 9.42 22.83 -5.69
N LEU A 388 9.77 24.09 -5.56
CA LEU A 388 10.27 24.93 -6.65
C LEU A 388 11.79 24.85 -6.75
N TYR A 389 12.25 24.81 -8.00
CA TYR A 389 13.63 25.03 -8.39
C TYR A 389 13.65 25.95 -9.62
N THR A 390 14.54 26.94 -9.62
CA THR A 390 14.74 27.84 -10.77
C THR A 390 16.19 27.86 -11.19
N SER A 391 16.45 27.89 -12.50
CA SER A 391 17.79 28.15 -13.02
C SER A 391 18.28 29.53 -12.57
N PRO A 392 19.57 29.69 -12.17
CA PRO A 392 20.10 30.99 -11.77
C PRO A 392 20.02 31.99 -12.94
N SER A 393 19.25 33.07 -12.76
CA SER A 393 19.18 34.15 -13.75
C SER A 393 20.56 34.81 -13.92
N PRO A 394 20.97 35.16 -15.16
CA PRO A 394 22.23 35.85 -15.39
C PRO A 394 22.18 37.24 -14.71
N VAL A 395 23.05 37.44 -13.71
CA VAL A 395 23.11 38.68 -12.93
C VAL A 395 23.49 39.84 -13.85
N VAL A 396 22.51 40.70 -14.17
CA VAL A 396 22.79 42.01 -14.75
C VAL A 396 23.52 42.82 -13.69
N VAL A 397 24.78 43.15 -13.96
CA VAL A 397 25.61 43.99 -13.08
C VAL A 397 25.07 45.42 -13.11
N GLY A 398 24.08 45.68 -12.24
CA GLY A 398 23.53 47.00 -12.01
C GLY A 398 24.54 47.89 -11.31
N SER A 399 25.10 48.85 -12.04
CA SER A 399 25.95 49.90 -11.49
C SER A 399 25.15 50.83 -10.59
N SER A 400 25.43 50.80 -9.28
CA SER A 400 24.93 51.79 -8.32
C SER A 400 25.98 52.90 -8.08
N PRO A 401 25.55 54.16 -7.92
CA PRO A 401 26.44 55.31 -7.83
C PRO A 401 27.06 55.48 -6.43
N GLY A 402 28.17 56.21 -6.38
CA GLY A 402 28.95 56.40 -5.15
C GLY A 402 28.37 57.42 -4.17
N GLY A 403 28.76 57.22 -2.91
CA GLY A 403 28.50 58.09 -1.75
C GLY A 403 28.70 57.25 -0.48
N GLY A 404 29.54 57.58 0.51
CA GLY A 404 30.29 58.81 0.74
C GLY A 404 29.85 59.50 2.03
N ALA A 405 30.15 58.89 3.19
CA ALA A 405 30.07 59.51 4.51
C ALA A 405 30.93 58.75 5.54
N GLU A 406 31.46 59.47 6.53
CA GLU A 406 32.49 59.01 7.47
C GLU A 406 31.96 58.69 8.88
N SER A 407 32.83 58.08 9.71
CA SER A 407 32.76 57.97 11.18
C SER A 407 31.70 56.98 11.74
N ASN A 408 31.85 56.40 12.94
CA ASN A 408 32.82 56.69 14.02
C ASN A 408 33.24 55.42 14.79
N ALA A 409 34.33 55.49 15.58
CA ALA A 409 34.96 54.35 16.25
C ALA A 409 34.37 53.99 17.64
N GLY A 410 34.59 52.75 18.13
CA GLY A 410 34.49 52.47 19.58
C GLY A 410 34.33 51.01 20.06
N GLY A 411 35.45 50.29 20.25
CA GLY A 411 35.59 49.10 21.13
C GLY A 411 34.87 47.79 20.72
N GLY A 412 35.35 46.58 21.05
CA GLY A 412 36.58 46.18 21.74
C GLY A 412 36.37 44.88 22.55
N GLY A 413 37.00 43.76 22.18
CA GLY A 413 36.95 42.49 22.94
C GLY A 413 37.52 41.29 22.17
N GLY A 414 38.34 40.45 22.84
CA GLY A 414 39.10 39.34 22.26
C GLY A 414 38.28 38.36 21.40
N VAL A 415 38.82 37.84 20.28
CA VAL A 415 39.97 36.92 20.19
C VAL A 415 39.74 35.64 21.00
N ASP A 416 39.43 34.57 20.28
CA ASP A 416 40.07 33.28 20.53
C ASP A 416 40.32 32.56 19.20
N LYS A 417 41.48 31.90 19.09
CA LYS A 417 41.93 31.16 17.88
C LYS A 417 42.03 29.67 18.19
N SER A 418 41.43 28.84 17.35
CA SER A 418 41.81 27.44 17.18
C SER A 418 41.61 27.09 15.70
N SER A 419 42.64 27.18 14.87
CA SER A 419 43.60 26.09 14.60
C SER A 419 42.91 24.91 13.90
N GLY A 420 43.08 24.84 12.57
CA GLY A 420 42.54 23.75 11.76
C GLY A 420 43.38 22.48 11.84
N ASP A 421 42.81 21.39 11.34
CA ASP A 421 43.52 20.20 10.88
C ASP A 421 43.09 19.93 9.44
N GLU A 422 44.06 19.78 8.54
CA GLU A 422 43.84 19.40 7.15
C GLU A 422 43.68 17.87 7.04
N SER A 423 42.67 17.39 6.30
CA SER A 423 42.74 16.04 5.73
C SER A 423 41.80 15.84 4.54
N GLY A 424 42.40 15.49 3.38
CA GLY A 424 41.80 14.66 2.33
C GLY A 424 40.66 15.25 1.50
N GLU A 425 40.96 15.73 0.30
CA GLU A 425 39.96 15.92 -0.76
C GLU A 425 39.42 14.56 -1.26
N GLU A 426 38.10 14.38 -1.25
CA GLU A 426 37.38 13.57 -2.23
C GLU A 426 36.11 14.32 -2.66
N GLY A 427 36.01 14.63 -3.95
CA GLY A 427 34.76 15.00 -4.65
C GLY A 427 33.94 16.19 -4.09
N ARG A 428 34.21 17.41 -4.59
CA ARG A 428 33.26 18.53 -4.50
C ARG A 428 31.95 18.18 -5.24
N GLY A 429 30.95 17.69 -4.50
CA GLY A 429 29.55 17.92 -4.87
C GLY A 429 29.23 19.40 -4.71
N SER A 430 28.52 19.99 -5.67
CA SER A 430 28.03 21.37 -5.58
C SER A 430 27.10 21.53 -4.38
N GLU A 431 27.25 22.63 -3.62
CA GLU A 431 26.32 22.97 -2.55
C GLU A 431 24.92 23.21 -3.15
N GLU A 432 24.01 22.28 -2.92
CA GLU A 432 22.62 22.39 -3.38
C GLU A 432 21.92 23.56 -2.67
N GLY A 433 21.25 24.41 -3.44
CA GLY A 433 20.25 25.33 -2.89
C GLY A 433 19.12 24.55 -2.22
N LEU A 434 18.77 24.93 -1.00
CA LEU A 434 17.67 24.31 -0.24
C LEU A 434 16.35 24.38 -1.04
N PRO A 435 15.53 23.32 -1.06
CA PRO A 435 14.28 23.31 -1.82
C PRO A 435 13.26 24.30 -1.24
N GLU A 436 12.72 25.16 -2.10
CA GLU A 436 11.67 26.11 -1.73
C GLU A 436 10.29 25.43 -1.81
N GLU A 437 9.55 25.37 -0.70
CA GLU A 437 8.20 24.77 -0.66
C GLU A 437 7.14 25.81 -1.05
N LEU A 438 6.34 25.52 -2.08
CA LEU A 438 5.23 26.37 -2.54
C LEU A 438 3.94 26.01 -1.80
N PHE A 439 3.48 26.92 -0.95
CA PHE A 439 2.19 26.79 -0.27
C PHE A 439 1.06 27.26 -1.17
N VAL A 440 0.17 26.32 -1.47
CA VAL A 440 -0.92 26.51 -2.42
C VAL A 440 -2.05 27.31 -1.74
N ASN A 441 -2.65 28.24 -2.48
CA ASN A 441 -3.53 29.31 -1.98
C ASN A 441 -2.83 30.37 -1.08
N ASP A 442 -1.49 30.36 -0.99
CA ASP A 442 -0.72 31.44 -0.36
C ASP A 442 0.09 32.23 -1.41
N ILE A 443 -0.41 33.41 -1.78
CA ILE A 443 0.27 34.30 -2.73
C ILE A 443 1.59 34.83 -2.15
N ALA A 444 1.71 34.94 -0.82
CA ALA A 444 2.95 35.37 -0.19
C ALA A 444 4.04 34.30 -0.30
N SER A 445 3.69 33.01 -0.22
CA SER A 445 4.64 31.91 -0.46
C SER A 445 5.23 31.96 -1.88
N VAL A 446 4.41 32.19 -2.91
CA VAL A 446 4.93 32.28 -4.29
C VAL A 446 5.75 33.56 -4.48
N ASN A 447 5.29 34.71 -3.97
CA ASN A 447 6.04 35.98 -4.06
C ASN A 447 7.35 36.01 -3.25
N ALA A 448 7.46 35.19 -2.20
CA ALA A 448 8.68 35.05 -1.41
C ALA A 448 9.65 33.99 -1.98
N SER A 449 9.18 33.18 -2.93
CA SER A 449 10.00 32.19 -3.64
C SER A 449 10.74 32.81 -4.83
N SER A 450 11.64 32.02 -5.41
CA SER A 450 12.35 32.32 -6.64
C SER A 450 11.48 32.33 -7.91
N PHE A 451 10.17 32.08 -7.82
CA PHE A 451 9.29 31.90 -8.99
C PHE A 451 9.27 33.11 -9.92
N HIS A 452 9.60 32.88 -11.20
CA HIS A 452 9.62 33.93 -12.21
C HIS A 452 8.34 33.90 -13.06
N THR A 453 7.46 34.88 -12.86
CA THR A 453 6.22 35.06 -13.63
C THR A 453 6.51 35.17 -15.13
N GLY A 454 5.78 34.40 -15.94
CA GLY A 454 5.92 34.38 -17.40
C GLY A 454 7.03 33.49 -17.95
N ASN A 455 7.86 32.87 -17.10
CA ASN A 455 8.71 31.75 -17.53
C ASN A 455 7.87 30.46 -17.64
N PRO A 456 8.20 29.55 -18.59
CA PRO A 456 7.49 28.29 -18.73
C PRO A 456 7.64 27.42 -17.48
N VAL A 457 6.61 26.61 -17.19
CA VAL A 457 6.54 25.78 -15.98
C VAL A 457 6.71 24.31 -16.35
N LYS A 458 7.75 23.66 -15.82
CA LYS A 458 8.00 22.23 -15.95
C LYS A 458 7.59 21.54 -14.66
N VAL A 459 6.59 20.66 -14.69
CA VAL A 459 6.12 19.93 -13.51
C VAL A 459 6.59 18.48 -13.56
N LEU A 460 7.37 18.04 -12.58
CA LEU A 460 7.92 16.68 -12.51
C LEU A 460 7.13 15.84 -11.50
N ILE A 461 6.56 14.72 -11.95
CA ILE A 461 5.68 13.87 -11.14
C ILE A 461 6.21 12.43 -11.08
N HIS A 462 6.65 12.01 -9.90
CA HIS A 462 7.30 10.71 -9.71
C HIS A 462 6.32 9.53 -9.65
N GLY A 463 6.83 8.31 -9.81
CA GLY A 463 6.04 7.08 -9.78
C GLY A 463 5.82 6.46 -8.39
N TRP A 464 5.37 5.20 -8.40
CA TRP A 464 5.21 4.36 -7.21
C TRP A 464 6.55 4.07 -6.52
N SER A 465 6.55 4.05 -5.19
CA SER A 465 7.73 3.82 -4.34
C SER A 465 8.86 4.85 -4.48
N MET A 466 8.57 6.03 -5.04
CA MET A 466 9.51 7.16 -5.21
C MET A 466 9.16 8.35 -4.32
N SER A 467 10.06 9.33 -4.26
CA SER A 467 9.93 10.63 -3.56
C SER A 467 10.96 11.63 -4.13
N ILE A 468 10.92 12.89 -3.70
CA ILE A 468 11.88 13.91 -4.17
C ILE A 468 13.36 13.52 -3.96
N ALA A 469 13.67 12.80 -2.88
CA ALA A 469 15.00 12.30 -2.54
C ALA A 469 15.41 11.00 -3.27
N SER A 470 14.66 10.57 -4.29
CA SER A 470 14.96 9.35 -5.04
C SER A 470 16.07 9.60 -6.07
N LYS A 471 17.10 8.75 -6.05
CA LYS A 471 18.31 8.91 -6.86
C LYS A 471 18.10 8.84 -8.37
N ASP A 472 17.01 8.22 -8.81
CA ASP A 472 16.77 7.91 -10.22
C ASP A 472 15.84 8.99 -10.89
N PHE A 473 14.76 9.41 -10.22
CA PHE A 473 13.84 10.51 -10.64
C PHE A 473 13.12 11.04 -9.40
N PRO A 474 12.82 12.35 -9.25
CA PRO A 474 12.96 13.42 -10.25
C PRO A 474 14.31 14.14 -10.25
N GLY A 475 15.18 13.92 -9.26
CA GLY A 475 16.44 14.65 -9.06
C GLY A 475 17.27 14.84 -10.34
N PRO A 476 17.78 13.77 -10.98
CA PRO A 476 18.64 13.89 -12.15
C PRO A 476 18.03 14.65 -13.34
N LEU A 477 16.71 14.59 -13.54
CA LEU A 477 16.04 15.36 -14.59
C LEU A 477 15.85 16.83 -14.19
N LYS A 478 15.54 17.10 -12.92
CA LYS A 478 15.52 18.46 -12.35
C LYS A 478 16.90 19.12 -12.52
N ASP A 479 17.98 18.42 -12.17
CA ASP A 479 19.36 18.90 -12.34
C ASP A 479 19.70 19.10 -13.83
N ALA A 480 19.38 18.13 -14.69
CA ALA A 480 19.63 18.26 -16.13
C ALA A 480 18.87 19.43 -16.78
N TYR A 481 17.64 19.74 -16.33
CA TYR A 481 16.93 20.95 -16.76
C TYR A 481 17.63 22.23 -16.26
N LEU A 482 18.02 22.30 -14.98
CA LEU A 482 18.72 23.46 -14.41
C LEU A 482 20.04 23.75 -15.16
N ASP A 483 20.81 22.71 -15.48
CA ASP A 483 22.04 22.78 -16.28
C ASP A 483 21.79 23.22 -17.74
N TRP A 484 20.68 22.78 -18.33
CA TRP A 484 20.36 23.01 -19.75
C TRP A 484 19.87 24.44 -20.02
N TYR A 485 19.19 25.06 -19.05
CA TYR A 485 18.63 26.40 -19.20
C TYR A 485 19.65 27.53 -19.04
N GLY A 486 20.49 27.71 -20.07
CA GLY A 486 21.40 28.85 -20.15
C GLY A 486 20.76 30.18 -20.61
N SER A 487 19.74 30.13 -21.49
CA SER A 487 19.21 31.34 -22.18
C SER A 487 17.69 31.52 -22.15
N ARG A 488 16.95 30.59 -21.52
CA ARG A 488 15.50 30.69 -21.28
C ARG A 488 15.18 30.08 -19.91
N PRO A 489 15.24 30.83 -18.80
CA PRO A 489 14.94 30.27 -17.49
C PRO A 489 13.53 29.69 -17.42
N ALA A 490 13.36 28.58 -16.69
CA ALA A 490 12.09 27.90 -16.48
C ALA A 490 11.85 27.64 -14.99
N ASN A 491 10.58 27.62 -14.58
CA ASN A 491 10.19 27.24 -13.23
C ASN A 491 10.01 25.72 -13.18
N ILE A 492 10.84 25.01 -12.43
CA ILE A 492 10.76 23.55 -12.28
C ILE A 492 10.05 23.26 -10.96
N VAL A 493 8.86 22.66 -11.04
CA VAL A 493 8.05 22.28 -9.86
C VAL A 493 8.07 20.77 -9.72
N VAL A 494 8.57 20.27 -8.60
CA VAL A 494 8.54 18.85 -8.25
C VAL A 494 7.34 18.56 -7.36
N VAL A 495 6.50 17.60 -7.75
CA VAL A 495 5.37 17.13 -6.95
C VAL A 495 5.82 15.96 -6.08
N ASP A 496 5.95 16.18 -4.77
CA ASP A 496 6.16 15.09 -3.81
C ASP A 496 4.82 14.60 -3.26
N TRP A 497 4.42 13.42 -3.73
CA TRP A 497 3.25 12.69 -3.26
C TRP A 497 3.64 11.35 -2.61
N SER A 498 4.88 11.25 -2.12
CA SER A 498 5.47 10.02 -1.60
C SER A 498 4.78 9.46 -0.34
N ALA A 499 4.04 10.29 0.39
CA ALA A 499 3.12 9.85 1.45
C ALA A 499 2.04 8.87 0.94
N LEU A 500 1.66 8.97 -0.34
CA LEU A 500 0.64 8.15 -1.00
C LEU A 500 1.24 7.17 -2.03
N SER A 501 2.37 7.54 -2.66
CA SER A 501 3.02 6.68 -3.67
C SER A 501 3.87 5.56 -3.07
N ARG A 502 4.28 5.65 -1.80
CA ARG A 502 5.12 4.62 -1.13
C ARG A 502 4.33 3.56 -0.38
N GLU A 503 3.03 3.48 -0.64
CA GLU A 503 2.13 2.47 -0.11
C GLU A 503 2.53 1.05 -0.53
N PHE A 504 2.41 0.11 0.41
CA PHE A 504 2.88 -1.27 0.24
C PHE A 504 2.08 -2.01 -0.85
N LEU A 505 0.80 -1.68 -1.00
CA LEU A 505 -0.07 -2.23 -2.05
C LEU A 505 -0.13 -1.23 -3.21
N TYR A 506 0.49 -1.59 -4.33
CA TYR A 506 0.53 -0.78 -5.55
C TYR A 506 -0.85 -0.24 -5.98
N PHE A 507 -1.91 -1.07 -5.92
CA PHE A 507 -3.26 -0.66 -6.31
C PHE A 507 -3.87 0.44 -5.42
N ASN A 508 -3.40 0.61 -4.17
CA ASN A 508 -3.78 1.78 -3.37
C ASN A 508 -3.20 3.06 -3.98
N SER A 509 -1.93 3.05 -4.40
CA SER A 509 -1.31 4.18 -5.10
C SER A 509 -1.99 4.48 -6.44
N VAL A 510 -2.53 3.47 -7.15
CA VAL A 510 -3.35 3.69 -8.36
C VAL A 510 -4.61 4.51 -8.03
N LEU A 511 -5.33 4.17 -6.96
CA LEU A 511 -6.50 4.95 -6.51
C LEU A 511 -6.12 6.34 -5.99
N TYR A 512 -4.94 6.50 -5.40
CA TYR A 512 -4.43 7.82 -5.00
C TYR A 512 -4.00 8.68 -6.19
N ALA A 513 -3.50 8.09 -7.28
CA ALA A 513 -3.04 8.83 -8.47
C ALA A 513 -4.15 9.73 -9.04
N GLU A 514 -5.40 9.27 -9.04
CA GLU A 514 -6.57 10.07 -9.41
C GLU A 514 -6.73 11.32 -8.53
N LYS A 515 -6.58 11.16 -7.21
CA LYS A 515 -6.75 12.24 -6.24
C LYS A 515 -5.59 13.24 -6.27
N VAL A 516 -4.37 12.76 -6.51
CA VAL A 516 -3.21 13.62 -6.72
C VAL A 516 -3.33 14.38 -8.04
N GLY A 517 -3.80 13.74 -9.12
CA GLY A 517 -4.06 14.41 -10.40
C GLY A 517 -5.10 15.52 -10.26
N ARG A 518 -6.23 15.26 -9.57
CA ARG A 518 -7.20 16.30 -9.18
C ARG A 518 -6.51 17.43 -8.42
N ARG A 519 -5.74 17.14 -7.37
CA ARG A 519 -5.03 18.13 -6.53
C ARG A 519 -4.07 19.04 -7.33
N VAL A 520 -3.52 18.54 -8.45
CA VAL A 520 -2.64 19.32 -9.32
C VAL A 520 -3.43 20.25 -10.28
N GLY A 521 -4.60 19.85 -10.77
CA GLY A 521 -5.30 20.52 -11.90
C GLY A 521 -6.73 21.05 -11.70
N GLU A 522 -7.48 20.67 -10.67
CA GLU A 522 -8.92 20.98 -10.54
C GLU A 522 -9.26 22.47 -10.22
N PHE A 523 -10.47 22.89 -10.59
CA PHE A 523 -11.13 24.15 -10.21
C PHE A 523 -12.51 23.83 -9.64
N LEU A 524 -12.85 24.39 -8.47
CA LEU A 524 -14.20 24.25 -7.93
C LEU A 524 -15.01 25.53 -8.05
N LYS A 525 -15.93 25.50 -9.01
CA LYS A 525 -17.01 26.46 -9.20
C LYS A 525 -17.99 26.37 -8.04
N ASN A 526 -17.83 27.22 -7.03
CA ASN A 526 -18.76 27.30 -5.91
C ASN A 526 -20.19 27.59 -6.37
N LEU A 527 -21.11 26.68 -6.05
CA LEU A 527 -22.49 27.04 -5.75
C LEU A 527 -22.79 26.60 -4.32
N TYR A 528 -22.57 27.52 -3.37
CA TYR A 528 -22.93 27.46 -1.96
C TYR A 528 -22.44 26.25 -1.10
N ASN A 529 -21.51 26.60 -0.22
CA ASN A 529 -21.12 25.93 1.04
C ASN A 529 -20.19 24.70 0.96
N GLU A 530 -19.12 24.78 1.78
CA GLU A 530 -18.12 23.75 2.11
C GLU A 530 -17.18 23.26 0.98
N ILE A 531 -16.28 24.14 0.51
CA ILE A 531 -15.11 23.73 -0.30
C ILE A 531 -13.83 24.47 0.16
N ASN A 532 -12.97 23.77 0.90
CA ASN A 532 -11.58 24.17 1.18
C ASN A 532 -10.62 23.34 0.30
N SER A 533 -10.83 23.40 -1.02
CA SER A 533 -10.02 22.68 -2.00
C SER A 533 -9.07 23.65 -2.70
N ILE A 534 -7.84 23.19 -2.91
CA ILE A 534 -6.64 24.00 -3.06
C ILE A 534 -5.80 23.35 -4.17
N HIS A 535 -5.46 24.06 -5.27
CA HIS A 535 -4.96 23.43 -6.50
C HIS A 535 -3.88 24.25 -7.21
N VAL A 536 -2.70 23.67 -7.49
CA VAL A 536 -1.49 24.45 -7.86
C VAL A 536 -1.56 25.15 -9.21
N LEU A 537 -1.83 24.42 -10.28
CA LEU A 537 -1.75 25.01 -11.62
C LEU A 537 -2.83 26.07 -11.83
N MET A 538 -4.03 25.81 -11.31
CA MET A 538 -5.14 26.76 -11.33
C MET A 538 -4.89 27.96 -10.41
N PHE A 539 -4.30 27.76 -9.22
CA PHE A 539 -3.87 28.86 -8.34
C PHE A 539 -2.83 29.77 -9.02
N LEU A 540 -1.80 29.19 -9.63
CA LEU A 540 -0.77 29.96 -10.35
C LEU A 540 -1.33 30.68 -11.60
N ARG A 541 -2.31 30.08 -12.30
CA ARG A 541 -3.05 30.73 -13.39
C ARG A 541 -3.87 31.93 -12.90
N LEU A 542 -4.72 31.73 -11.90
CA LEU A 542 -5.66 32.74 -11.38
C LEU A 542 -4.97 33.88 -10.63
N ALA A 543 -3.85 33.61 -9.95
CA ALA A 543 -3.02 34.63 -9.30
C ALA A 543 -2.09 35.38 -10.27
N GLY A 544 -2.10 35.04 -11.57
CA GLY A 544 -1.35 35.74 -12.62
C GLY A 544 0.12 35.35 -12.77
N PHE A 545 0.58 34.30 -12.08
CA PHE A 545 1.95 33.77 -12.20
C PHE A 545 2.18 33.02 -13.52
N ILE A 546 1.14 32.39 -14.07
CA ILE A 546 1.15 31.68 -15.36
C ILE A 546 0.24 32.40 -16.39
N PRO A 547 0.80 33.00 -17.46
CA PRO A 547 0.03 33.71 -18.48
C PRO A 547 -0.84 32.83 -19.39
N SER A 548 -0.52 31.54 -19.54
CA SER A 548 -1.32 30.55 -20.26
C SER A 548 -0.99 29.12 -19.80
N PHE A 549 -1.96 28.20 -19.79
CA PHE A 549 -1.67 26.77 -19.62
C PHE A 549 -0.83 26.19 -20.77
N ALA A 550 -0.75 26.87 -21.93
CA ALA A 550 0.16 26.51 -23.03
C ALA A 550 1.65 26.56 -22.64
N ASP A 551 2.03 27.33 -21.61
CA ASP A 551 3.41 27.42 -21.10
C ASP A 551 3.75 26.32 -20.07
N VAL A 552 2.82 25.39 -19.81
CA VAL A 552 2.97 24.29 -18.84
C VAL A 552 3.33 22.98 -19.56
N HIS A 553 4.40 22.33 -19.10
CA HIS A 553 4.78 20.96 -19.50
C HIS A 553 4.77 20.05 -18.27
N LEU A 554 3.90 19.04 -18.24
CA LEU A 554 3.90 18.01 -17.20
C LEU A 554 4.75 16.81 -17.66
N VAL A 555 5.70 16.37 -16.84
CA VAL A 555 6.54 15.18 -17.10
C VAL A 555 6.28 14.17 -15.99
N GLY A 556 5.58 13.08 -16.34
CA GLY A 556 5.17 12.06 -15.39
C GLY A 556 5.87 10.73 -15.66
N PHE A 557 6.48 10.13 -14.64
CA PHE A 557 7.12 8.82 -14.75
C PHE A 557 6.26 7.71 -14.14
N SER A 558 6.11 6.58 -14.85
CA SER A 558 5.38 5.41 -14.38
C SER A 558 3.94 5.81 -13.99
N LEU A 559 3.54 5.55 -12.75
CA LEU A 559 2.25 5.97 -12.21
C LEU A 559 2.04 7.51 -12.24
N GLY A 560 3.11 8.30 -12.20
CA GLY A 560 3.09 9.75 -12.32
C GLY A 560 2.65 10.25 -13.72
N ALA A 561 2.77 9.42 -14.77
CA ALA A 561 2.25 9.74 -16.10
C ALA A 561 0.71 9.85 -16.09
N HIS A 562 0.04 8.98 -15.34
CA HIS A 562 -1.42 9.05 -15.16
C HIS A 562 -1.83 10.18 -14.21
N VAL A 563 -1.01 10.52 -13.21
CA VAL A 563 -1.23 11.75 -12.42
C VAL A 563 -1.18 13.00 -13.32
N ALA A 564 -0.20 13.10 -14.22
CA ALA A 564 -0.08 14.20 -15.18
C ALA A 564 -1.29 14.28 -16.13
N ALA A 565 -1.69 13.15 -16.72
CA ALA A 565 -2.89 13.02 -17.54
C ALA A 565 -4.15 13.55 -16.86
N ILE A 566 -4.44 13.01 -15.67
CA ILE A 566 -5.61 13.36 -14.87
C ILE A 566 -5.57 14.86 -14.50
N SER A 567 -4.38 15.41 -14.23
CA SER A 567 -4.22 16.86 -13.99
C SER A 567 -4.64 17.70 -15.20
N GLY A 568 -4.20 17.31 -16.40
CA GLY A 568 -4.57 17.95 -17.66
C GLY A 568 -6.08 17.86 -17.91
N HIS A 569 -6.64 16.66 -17.84
CA HIS A 569 -8.07 16.39 -17.98
C HIS A 569 -8.94 17.26 -17.05
N PHE A 570 -8.53 17.41 -15.78
CA PHE A 570 -9.25 18.26 -14.83
C PHE A 570 -9.15 19.74 -15.15
N ILE A 571 -8.05 20.24 -15.74
CA ILE A 571 -7.96 21.63 -16.24
C ILE A 571 -8.94 21.86 -17.40
N VAL A 572 -9.01 20.95 -18.38
CA VAL A 572 -9.90 21.08 -19.56
C VAL A 572 -11.38 21.10 -19.15
N THR A 573 -11.78 20.13 -18.31
CA THR A 573 -13.17 20.02 -17.83
C THR A 573 -13.55 21.18 -16.89
N SER A 574 -12.61 21.70 -16.12
CA SER A 574 -12.77 22.86 -15.24
C SER A 574 -12.97 24.19 -15.97
N THR A 575 -12.26 24.39 -17.09
CA THR A 575 -12.20 25.66 -17.82
C THR A 575 -13.26 25.80 -18.92
N ASN A 576 -14.19 24.84 -19.03
CA ASN A 576 -15.15 24.75 -20.15
C ASN A 576 -14.45 24.66 -21.53
N SER A 577 -13.38 23.87 -21.60
CA SER A 577 -12.78 23.36 -22.86
C SER A 577 -12.01 24.34 -23.76
N GLU A 578 -11.68 25.57 -23.33
CA GLU A 578 -10.91 26.52 -24.16
C GLU A 578 -9.39 26.59 -23.87
N GLU A 579 -8.92 26.20 -22.68
CA GLU A 579 -7.47 26.15 -22.37
C GLU A 579 -6.99 24.72 -22.10
N LEU A 580 -6.06 24.24 -22.92
CA LEU A 580 -5.33 22.99 -22.72
C LEU A 580 -3.97 23.26 -22.05
N VAL A 581 -3.47 22.26 -21.30
CA VAL A 581 -2.06 22.20 -20.91
C VAL A 581 -1.21 22.11 -22.18
N GLY A 582 -0.09 22.82 -22.23
CA GLY A 582 0.76 22.89 -23.42
C GLY A 582 1.34 21.55 -23.85
N ARG A 583 1.83 20.74 -22.89
CA ARG A 583 2.38 19.41 -23.17
C ARG A 583 2.31 18.46 -21.98
N ILE A 584 2.17 17.15 -22.25
CA ILE A 584 2.41 16.06 -21.29
C ILE A 584 3.41 15.06 -21.88
N SER A 585 4.51 14.80 -21.16
CA SER A 585 5.44 13.70 -21.44
C SER A 585 5.17 12.52 -20.49
N GLY A 586 4.77 11.38 -21.03
CA GLY A 586 4.60 10.11 -20.32
C GLY A 586 5.85 9.24 -20.39
N LEU A 587 6.60 9.11 -19.30
CA LEU A 587 7.81 8.28 -19.24
C LEU A 587 7.45 6.89 -18.73
N ASP A 588 7.38 5.92 -19.65
CA ASP A 588 6.98 4.52 -19.45
C ASP A 588 5.74 4.38 -18.53
N PRO A 589 4.56 4.88 -18.97
CA PRO A 589 3.34 4.95 -18.15
C PRO A 589 2.94 3.57 -17.62
N ALA A 590 2.49 3.49 -16.37
CA ALA A 590 2.32 2.20 -15.71
C ALA A 590 1.15 1.37 -16.31
N GLY A 591 1.42 0.12 -16.68
CA GLY A 591 0.41 -0.80 -17.22
C GLY A 591 -0.56 -1.37 -16.18
N PRO A 592 -0.08 -1.92 -15.03
CA PRO A 592 -0.96 -2.50 -14.03
C PRO A 592 -1.93 -1.47 -13.46
N GLY A 593 -3.23 -1.80 -13.47
CA GLY A 593 -4.29 -0.91 -12.99
C GLY A 593 -4.89 0.03 -14.04
N PHE A 594 -4.29 0.14 -15.24
CA PHE A 594 -4.76 1.01 -16.33
C PHE A 594 -5.12 0.20 -17.60
N PRO A 595 -6.14 -0.68 -17.55
CA PRO A 595 -6.59 -1.41 -18.73
C PRO A 595 -7.20 -0.47 -19.79
N SER A 596 -7.29 -0.92 -21.04
CA SER A 596 -7.87 -0.16 -22.16
C SER A 596 -9.28 0.36 -21.89
N GLU A 597 -10.05 -0.42 -21.14
CA GLU A 597 -11.44 -0.22 -20.73
C GLU A 597 -11.59 0.82 -19.60
N MET A 598 -10.50 1.26 -18.99
CA MET A 598 -10.53 2.36 -18.03
C MET A 598 -10.91 3.68 -18.75
N PRO A 599 -11.84 4.48 -18.19
CA PRO A 599 -12.22 5.77 -18.77
C PRO A 599 -11.02 6.67 -19.02
N LEU A 600 -11.06 7.45 -20.12
CA LEU A 600 -9.96 8.34 -20.50
C LEU A 600 -9.61 9.33 -19.37
N SER A 601 -10.62 9.82 -18.63
CA SER A 601 -10.47 10.71 -17.46
C SER A 601 -9.65 10.15 -16.28
N HIS A 602 -9.25 8.87 -16.34
CA HIS A 602 -8.55 8.14 -15.27
C HIS A 602 -7.22 7.53 -15.73
N ARG A 603 -6.84 7.67 -17.00
CA ARG A 603 -5.57 7.16 -17.56
C ARG A 603 -4.94 8.22 -18.45
N LEU A 604 -3.79 7.89 -19.05
CA LEU A 604 -3.15 8.77 -20.03
C LEU A 604 -3.84 8.59 -21.39
N ASP A 605 -4.16 9.71 -22.03
CA ASP A 605 -4.69 9.79 -23.38
C ASP A 605 -4.16 11.03 -24.13
N SER A 606 -4.20 10.95 -25.47
CA SER A 606 -3.80 12.03 -26.37
C SER A 606 -4.56 13.36 -26.19
N SER A 607 -5.75 13.31 -25.58
CA SER A 607 -6.63 14.47 -25.36
C SER A 607 -6.41 15.25 -24.05
N ASP A 608 -5.51 14.78 -23.16
CA ASP A 608 -5.28 15.41 -21.85
C ASP A 608 -4.48 16.73 -21.93
N ALA A 609 -3.87 17.03 -23.07
CA ALA A 609 -3.11 18.26 -23.35
C ALA A 609 -3.11 18.61 -24.84
N ALA A 610 -2.61 19.78 -25.21
CA ALA A 610 -2.45 20.21 -26.60
C ALA A 610 -1.45 19.33 -27.39
N PHE A 611 -0.52 18.67 -26.69
CA PHE A 611 0.36 17.66 -27.24
C PHE A 611 0.75 16.65 -26.15
N VAL A 612 0.68 15.36 -26.47
CA VAL A 612 1.09 14.28 -25.55
C VAL A 612 2.12 13.40 -26.25
N ASP A 613 3.29 13.25 -25.65
CA ASP A 613 4.31 12.30 -26.11
C ASP A 613 4.66 11.27 -25.05
N VAL A 614 4.88 10.03 -25.47
CA VAL A 614 5.06 8.89 -24.56
C VAL A 614 6.31 8.11 -24.97
N ILE A 615 7.16 7.77 -24.00
CA ILE A 615 8.35 6.94 -24.23
C ILE A 615 8.12 5.59 -23.54
N HIS A 616 7.87 4.55 -24.32
CA HIS A 616 7.68 3.17 -23.85
C HIS A 616 9.03 2.45 -23.82
N THR A 617 9.46 1.98 -22.66
CA THR A 617 10.74 1.25 -22.50
C THR A 617 10.61 -0.13 -21.89
N ASN A 618 9.51 -0.43 -21.18
CA ASN A 618 9.27 -1.73 -20.53
C ASN A 618 7.79 -2.15 -20.60
N MET A 619 7.14 -1.97 -21.76
CA MET A 619 5.73 -2.31 -21.93
C MET A 619 5.46 -3.81 -21.87
N GLY A 620 4.30 -4.21 -21.35
CA GLY A 620 3.82 -5.60 -21.47
C GLY A 620 3.14 -6.17 -20.22
N GLN A 621 3.51 -7.39 -19.84
CA GLN A 621 2.86 -8.15 -18.78
C GLN A 621 3.69 -8.20 -17.50
N LEU A 622 3.08 -7.81 -16.37
CA LEU A 622 3.69 -7.82 -15.03
C LEU A 622 4.38 -9.15 -14.66
N ILE A 623 3.81 -10.29 -15.07
CA ILE A 623 4.37 -11.63 -14.83
C ILE A 623 5.72 -11.89 -15.55
N LYS A 624 6.08 -11.07 -16.54
CA LYS A 624 7.37 -11.11 -17.26
C LYS A 624 8.37 -10.08 -16.74
N GLY A 625 8.01 -9.27 -15.74
CA GLY A 625 8.80 -8.12 -15.31
C GLY A 625 8.69 -6.91 -16.25
N GLU A 626 7.56 -6.79 -16.95
CA GLU A 626 7.20 -5.63 -17.78
C GLU A 626 6.18 -4.78 -17.00
N PHE A 627 6.51 -3.50 -16.77
CA PHE A 627 5.74 -2.59 -15.92
C PHE A 627 5.01 -1.49 -16.68
N GLY A 628 5.43 -1.18 -17.92
CA GLY A 628 4.83 -0.18 -18.78
C GLY A 628 3.53 -0.65 -19.44
N SER A 629 2.67 0.30 -19.80
CA SER A 629 1.43 0.07 -20.54
C SER A 629 1.73 -0.21 -22.01
N PRO A 630 1.12 -1.23 -22.64
CA PRO A 630 1.23 -1.46 -24.09
C PRO A 630 0.29 -0.54 -24.90
N LEU A 631 -0.47 0.34 -24.26
CA LEU A 631 -1.42 1.22 -24.92
C LEU A 631 -0.70 2.43 -25.53
N SER A 632 -0.82 2.61 -26.86
CA SER A 632 -0.53 3.90 -27.49
C SER A 632 -1.47 4.94 -26.90
N SER A 633 -0.88 5.90 -26.18
CA SER A 633 -1.58 6.83 -25.29
C SER A 633 -1.24 8.29 -25.56
N GLY A 634 -0.39 8.57 -26.56
CA GLY A 634 0.01 9.93 -26.93
C GLY A 634 -0.40 10.33 -28.34
N SER A 635 -0.25 11.62 -28.63
CA SER A 635 -0.16 12.13 -30.00
C SER A 635 1.07 11.52 -30.72
N ALA A 636 2.17 11.29 -29.98
CA ALA A 636 3.36 10.61 -30.45
C ALA A 636 3.83 9.55 -29.42
N ASP A 637 3.77 8.27 -29.78
CA ASP A 637 4.28 7.17 -28.94
C ASP A 637 5.63 6.67 -29.49
N PHE A 638 6.68 6.76 -28.69
CA PHE A 638 8.04 6.31 -29.01
C PHE A 638 8.34 4.95 -28.37
N TYR A 639 8.84 4.02 -29.17
CA TYR A 639 9.21 2.66 -28.75
C TYR A 639 10.70 2.39 -29.03
N PRO A 640 11.63 3.00 -28.27
CA PRO A 640 13.05 2.67 -28.35
C PRO A 640 13.27 1.17 -28.08
N ASN A 641 14.05 0.54 -28.95
CA ASN A 641 14.42 -0.88 -28.90
C ASN A 641 13.20 -1.82 -28.81
N GLY A 642 12.10 -1.41 -29.48
CA GLY A 642 10.83 -2.13 -29.51
C GLY A 642 9.99 -1.98 -28.24
N GLY A 643 10.39 -1.10 -27.30
CA GLY A 643 9.64 -0.78 -26.09
C GLY A 643 9.66 -1.84 -24.97
N HIS A 644 10.43 -2.93 -25.12
CA HIS A 644 10.47 -4.03 -24.15
C HIS A 644 11.81 -4.17 -23.42
N LYS A 645 12.91 -4.26 -24.20
CA LYS A 645 14.26 -4.60 -23.71
C LYS A 645 15.25 -3.56 -24.17
N GLN A 646 15.65 -2.72 -23.23
CA GLN A 646 16.62 -1.65 -23.48
C GLN A 646 18.07 -2.13 -23.31
N PRO A 647 19.02 -1.66 -24.16
CA PRO A 647 20.44 -1.93 -24.03
C PRO A 647 21.02 -1.57 -22.65
N GLY A 648 22.11 -2.25 -22.27
CA GLY A 648 22.77 -2.05 -20.97
C GLY A 648 22.04 -2.63 -19.76
N CYS A 649 20.85 -3.22 -19.92
CA CYS A 649 20.08 -3.87 -18.86
C CYS A 649 20.21 -5.41 -18.84
N GLU A 650 21.13 -6.00 -19.62
CA GLU A 650 21.35 -7.45 -19.63
C GLU A 650 22.26 -7.92 -18.47
N LEU A 651 21.85 -8.96 -17.74
CA LEU A 651 22.57 -9.45 -16.55
C LEU A 651 23.76 -10.37 -16.91
N SER A 652 24.98 -9.82 -16.99
CA SER A 652 26.18 -10.68 -17.21
C SER A 652 27.54 -10.24 -16.63
N LEU A 653 27.70 -9.10 -15.93
CA LEU A 653 29.02 -8.69 -15.37
C LEU A 653 29.12 -8.34 -13.88
N LEU A 654 28.02 -8.12 -13.14
CA LEU A 654 28.08 -7.64 -11.73
C LEU A 654 27.65 -8.67 -10.67
N ARG A 655 27.76 -9.97 -10.97
CA ARG A 655 27.46 -11.04 -9.99
C ARG A 655 28.52 -11.18 -8.89
N GLU A 656 29.74 -10.70 -9.11
CA GLU A 656 30.85 -10.79 -8.15
C GLU A 656 30.79 -9.76 -7.00
N TRP A 657 30.07 -8.65 -7.18
CA TRP A 657 30.08 -7.51 -6.24
C TRP A 657 28.88 -7.43 -5.29
N GLY A 658 27.97 -8.42 -5.31
CA GLY A 658 26.91 -8.57 -4.30
C GLY A 658 25.84 -7.48 -4.27
N VAL A 659 25.72 -6.65 -5.32
CA VAL A 659 24.73 -5.54 -5.39
C VAL A 659 23.44 -6.00 -6.09
N PRO A 660 22.27 -5.96 -5.43
CA PRO A 660 21.00 -6.31 -6.07
C PRO A 660 20.35 -5.09 -6.75
N ARG A 661 20.47 -4.98 -8.07
CA ARG A 661 19.53 -4.23 -8.93
C ARG A 661 19.22 -5.05 -10.20
N ARG A 662 18.01 -5.04 -10.75
CA ARG A 662 16.62 -4.88 -10.25
C ARG A 662 15.74 -5.12 -11.49
N SER A 663 14.56 -5.74 -11.37
CA SER A 663 13.65 -5.96 -12.51
C SER A 663 13.20 -4.69 -13.24
N GLY A 664 13.39 -3.50 -12.64
CA GLY A 664 13.02 -2.20 -13.22
C GLY A 664 14.08 -1.49 -14.06
N CYS A 665 15.19 -2.11 -14.47
CA CYS A 665 16.21 -1.43 -15.30
C CYS A 665 15.61 -0.86 -16.60
N HIS A 666 14.87 -1.69 -17.34
CA HIS A 666 14.19 -1.27 -18.56
C HIS A 666 13.12 -0.19 -18.31
N HIS A 667 12.47 -0.20 -17.14
CA HIS A 667 11.47 0.80 -16.77
C HIS A 667 12.10 2.19 -16.54
N MET A 668 13.25 2.25 -15.87
CA MET A 668 13.96 3.52 -15.63
C MET A 668 14.54 4.15 -16.91
N LYS A 669 14.76 3.37 -17.98
CA LYS A 669 15.38 3.86 -19.22
C LYS A 669 14.61 4.97 -19.92
N ALA A 670 13.29 5.10 -19.72
CA ALA A 670 12.55 6.25 -20.25
C ALA A 670 13.02 7.59 -19.64
N ILE A 671 13.49 7.58 -18.39
CA ILE A 671 14.10 8.75 -17.75
C ILE A 671 15.47 9.05 -18.39
N ASP A 672 16.31 8.02 -18.58
CA ASP A 672 17.62 8.16 -19.25
C ASP A 672 17.47 8.77 -20.66
N TYR A 673 16.53 8.26 -21.46
CA TYR A 673 16.27 8.77 -22.82
C TYR A 673 15.74 10.20 -22.82
N PHE A 674 14.90 10.55 -21.84
CA PHE A 674 14.40 11.92 -21.73
C PHE A 674 15.52 12.88 -21.30
N ILE A 675 16.35 12.51 -20.32
CA ILE A 675 17.52 13.32 -19.89
C ILE A 675 18.54 13.48 -21.02
N SER A 676 18.86 12.41 -21.75
CA SER A 676 19.84 12.47 -22.85
C SER A 676 19.33 13.35 -24.01
N SER A 677 18.01 13.36 -24.26
CA SER A 677 17.41 14.18 -25.31
C SER A 677 17.69 15.68 -25.17
N LEU A 678 17.86 16.21 -23.95
CA LEU A 678 18.19 17.61 -23.69
C LEU A 678 19.52 18.02 -24.33
N LYS A 679 20.51 17.13 -24.32
CA LYS A 679 21.87 17.39 -24.85
C LYS A 679 22.05 16.86 -26.27
N ALA A 680 21.44 15.72 -26.60
CA ALA A 680 21.54 15.05 -27.88
C ALA A 680 20.19 14.44 -28.28
N PRO A 681 19.32 15.19 -28.98
CA PRO A 681 18.00 14.69 -29.36
C PRO A 681 18.12 13.49 -30.30
N GLN A 682 17.39 12.42 -29.99
CA GLN A 682 17.37 11.17 -30.76
C GLN A 682 16.15 11.14 -31.68
N ALA A 683 16.33 10.81 -32.97
CA ALA A 683 15.22 10.75 -33.93
C ALA A 683 14.54 9.38 -33.91
N GLY A 684 13.25 9.35 -33.60
CA GLY A 684 12.36 8.22 -33.85
C GLY A 684 11.82 8.26 -35.29
N CYS A 685 11.62 7.09 -35.89
CA CYS A 685 11.11 6.92 -37.25
C CYS A 685 9.64 6.46 -37.24
N LYS A 686 8.76 7.18 -37.95
CA LYS A 686 7.34 6.83 -38.08
C LYS A 686 7.22 5.47 -38.75
N CYS A 687 6.64 4.50 -38.05
CA CYS A 687 6.54 3.12 -38.51
C CYS A 687 5.35 2.41 -37.89
N ARG A 688 4.76 1.45 -38.61
CA ARG A 688 3.55 0.74 -38.16
C ARG A 688 3.80 -0.11 -36.91
N ASP A 689 4.92 -0.80 -36.87
CA ASP A 689 5.25 -1.80 -35.86
C ASP A 689 6.75 -2.10 -35.88
N TRP A 690 7.24 -2.75 -34.81
CA TRP A 690 8.66 -3.07 -34.63
C TRP A 690 9.21 -4.08 -35.65
N VAL A 691 8.38 -4.99 -36.18
CA VAL A 691 8.82 -6.01 -37.15
C VAL A 691 9.07 -5.36 -38.51
N THR A 692 8.18 -4.47 -38.94
CA THR A 692 8.35 -3.65 -40.14
C THR A 692 9.55 -2.69 -40.00
N PHE A 693 9.79 -2.14 -38.81
CA PHE A 693 10.96 -1.27 -38.56
C PHE A 693 12.28 -2.04 -38.62
N SER A 694 12.40 -3.12 -37.86
CA SER A 694 13.63 -3.92 -37.74
C SER A 694 14.02 -4.65 -39.03
N SER A 695 13.07 -4.89 -39.95
CA SER A 695 13.32 -5.41 -41.30
C SER A 695 13.67 -4.33 -42.34
N GLY A 696 13.75 -3.05 -41.94
CA GLY A 696 14.07 -1.93 -42.83
C GLY A 696 12.91 -1.49 -43.73
N GLY A 697 11.68 -1.91 -43.46
CA GLY A 697 10.48 -1.62 -44.27
C GLY A 697 9.92 -0.20 -44.14
N CYS A 698 10.46 0.63 -43.23
CA CYS A 698 10.00 1.99 -42.97
C CYS A 698 10.97 3.06 -43.52
N ASN A 699 10.44 4.04 -44.26
CA ASN A 699 11.25 5.05 -44.95
C ASN A 699 11.65 6.20 -44.02
N CYS A 700 12.66 5.95 -43.19
CA CYS A 700 13.20 6.89 -42.20
C CYS A 700 14.07 8.01 -42.81
N ALA A 701 14.38 7.96 -44.12
CA ALA A 701 15.15 9.01 -44.78
C ALA A 701 14.32 10.29 -44.99
N LEU A 702 13.01 10.14 -45.21
CA LEU A 702 12.07 11.26 -45.32
C LEU A 702 12.01 12.06 -44.01
N LYS A 703 11.96 13.39 -44.10
CA LYS A 703 11.91 14.26 -42.91
C LYS A 703 10.55 14.19 -42.20
N GLU A 704 9.47 14.02 -42.95
CA GLU A 704 8.10 13.88 -42.42
C GLU A 704 7.89 12.60 -41.58
N ASN A 705 8.73 11.59 -41.78
CA ASN A 705 8.72 10.35 -40.99
C ASN A 705 9.68 10.39 -39.79
N ARG A 706 10.18 11.55 -39.36
CA ARG A 706 11.15 11.65 -38.25
C ARG A 706 10.73 12.69 -37.21
N ALA A 707 10.49 12.25 -35.98
CA ALA A 707 10.27 13.11 -34.83
C ALA A 707 11.40 12.92 -33.80
N TRP A 708 11.73 13.99 -33.07
CA TRP A 708 12.67 13.90 -31.94
C TRP A 708 11.96 13.31 -30.72
N MET A 709 12.58 12.31 -30.11
CA MET A 709 12.14 11.72 -28.84
C MET A 709 12.60 12.61 -27.66
N GLY A 710 11.76 12.76 -26.63
CA GLY A 710 12.07 13.57 -25.45
C GLY A 710 11.79 15.07 -25.64
N GLU A 711 12.49 15.94 -24.91
CA GLU A 711 12.11 17.37 -24.75
C GLU A 711 12.00 18.13 -26.09
N HIS A 712 12.75 17.73 -27.12
CA HIS A 712 12.72 18.35 -28.45
C HIS A 712 11.57 17.91 -29.38
N CYS A 713 10.62 17.10 -28.91
CA CYS A 713 9.44 16.73 -29.70
C CYS A 713 8.60 17.96 -30.08
N GLU A 714 8.48 18.27 -31.38
CA GLU A 714 7.81 19.48 -31.86
C GLU A 714 6.27 19.32 -31.91
N ILE A 715 5.55 20.31 -31.35
CA ILE A 715 4.08 20.44 -31.43
C ILE A 715 3.56 20.48 -32.88
N ARG A 716 4.42 20.77 -33.87
CA ARG A 716 4.04 20.84 -35.31
C ARG A 716 3.32 19.60 -35.84
N TYR A 717 3.54 18.42 -35.23
CA TYR A 717 2.82 17.20 -35.61
C TYR A 717 1.30 17.23 -35.31
N ALA A 718 0.84 18.13 -34.42
CA ALA A 718 -0.58 18.30 -34.10
C ALA A 718 -1.34 19.26 -35.06
N VAL A 719 -0.64 20.00 -35.93
CA VAL A 719 -1.20 21.17 -36.63
C VAL A 719 -2.13 20.83 -37.82
N ASN A 720 -2.25 19.55 -38.20
CA ASN A 720 -3.12 19.11 -39.29
C ASN A 720 -4.56 18.70 -38.87
N GLY A 721 -4.96 18.95 -37.61
CA GLY A 721 -6.36 18.81 -37.17
C GLY A 721 -6.89 17.37 -37.07
N LEU A 722 -6.03 16.37 -37.26
CA LEU A 722 -6.29 14.96 -36.99
C LEU A 722 -5.30 14.48 -35.92
N VAL A 723 -5.82 14.18 -34.73
CA VAL A 723 -5.05 13.54 -33.65
C VAL A 723 -4.94 12.05 -33.98
N GLU A 724 -4.08 11.73 -34.96
CA GLU A 724 -3.68 10.34 -35.22
C GLU A 724 -2.49 9.99 -34.33
N ASN A 725 -2.73 9.12 -33.33
CA ASN A 725 -1.67 8.52 -32.51
C ASN A 725 -0.56 7.97 -33.42
N THR A 726 0.58 8.66 -33.45
CA THR A 726 1.65 8.33 -34.38
C THR A 726 2.76 7.56 -33.67
N ILE A 727 2.99 6.33 -34.14
CA ILE A 727 3.99 5.42 -33.61
C ILE A 727 5.36 5.72 -34.23
N PHE A 728 6.35 5.95 -33.37
CA PHE A 728 7.75 6.16 -33.72
C PHE A 728 8.63 5.05 -33.12
N MET A 729 9.47 4.45 -33.96
CA MET A 729 10.40 3.39 -33.58
C MET A 729 11.83 3.93 -33.60
N HIS A 730 12.66 3.52 -32.63
CA HIS A 730 14.07 3.91 -32.55
C HIS A 730 14.92 2.68 -32.20
N ILE A 731 16.10 2.56 -32.79
CA ILE A 731 17.15 1.61 -32.36
C ILE A 731 18.26 2.46 -31.78
N GLU A 732 18.53 2.28 -30.49
CA GLU A 732 19.78 2.73 -29.90
C GLU A 732 20.83 1.67 -30.24
N LEU A 733 21.74 2.01 -31.17
CA LEU A 733 22.95 1.23 -31.35
C LEU A 733 23.82 1.45 -30.11
N THR A 734 24.07 0.40 -29.34
CA THR A 734 25.15 0.40 -28.34
C THR A 734 26.44 0.86 -29.01
N PRO A 735 27.28 1.69 -28.36
CA PRO A 735 28.68 1.72 -28.72
C PRO A 735 29.18 0.28 -28.64
N ALA A 736 29.66 -0.26 -29.77
CA ALA A 736 30.47 -1.47 -29.70
C ALA A 736 31.67 -1.12 -28.81
N TYR A 737 31.92 -1.96 -27.81
CA TYR A 737 33.04 -1.91 -26.86
C TYR A 737 34.16 -0.92 -27.25
N ASP A 738 34.48 0.02 -26.34
CA ASP A 738 35.78 0.69 -26.32
C ASP A 738 36.88 -0.35 -26.06
N ILE A 739 37.26 -1.07 -27.12
CA ILE A 739 38.53 -1.75 -27.23
C ILE A 739 39.54 -0.66 -27.60
N ILE A 740 40.31 -0.27 -26.60
CA ILE A 740 41.72 0.19 -26.65
C ILE A 740 42.15 0.87 -27.97
N ASP A 741 42.49 2.15 -27.90
CA ASP A 741 43.73 2.67 -28.50
C ASP A 741 44.26 3.85 -27.65
N ASP A 742 45.54 3.72 -27.25
CA ASP A 742 46.51 4.65 -26.62
C ASP A 742 46.06 5.74 -25.60
#